data_AF-A0A6J6E012-F1
#
_entry.id   AF-A0A6J6E012-F1
#
_cell.length_a   1.000
_cell.length_b   1.000
_cell.length_c   1.000
_cell.angle_alpha   90.00
_cell.angle_beta   90.00
_cell.angle_gamma   90.00
#
_symmetry.space_group_name_H-M   'P 1'
#
loop_
_entity.id
_entity.type
_entity.pdbx_description
1 polymer ?
#
loop_
_entity_poly.entity_id
_entity_poly.type
_entity_poly.pdbx_seq_one_letter_code
_entity_poly.pdbx_strand_id
1 'polypeptide(L)'
;MGISRRTLQRFVALCLIAGALPFVPQSSPPVAQAAGLPPLGVVIRGHGNGHGRGMSQYGALGWATKLGATWETILNFYYGGSGRLLTTLTDVDARSIPAGGMTVRLQTMDGKQTAVVSDNLTASWAGKSQNYGALVARMVSKNVYDVYASPTATCAADKDSPSGFTLIGDNVKGPIDFVTTASGIPTAVAPADLIGLCEPATSSYKARIRYYRGLIRATPDGNGNKRTVNLVATESYIRGVVPRESPAGWGDIAGGLGMHALRAQAVAARSYSLSESRYSWAKTCDTQDCQVYLGAALRTVGSKTVSLLEDARTDRAIAETANYVMKDSNNTIVRTEFTSSNGGRTASGQFLAQIDNGDLIADAALQSWTRLVSAASIQAKYPSIGVFLSATTVHDGLGGDWNGYTTSVVITGTAGSVTRTGWQFRGDFDLYAPWYEVFPVDAPDPAAAPVGSILLVGDSVSEMIADEFAKVVTPAYPLMNYQACAGRGMAGADCLFTVAPPQLDLDGVGVVNTSATPAIAIVALGYNDDPNVYEAEVQQMMAALTAKGIQRIIFVNMSTRATSRNYAKANAALLTAAANPAVTVLDWNAASSAPNQWRWFDNTSLCCWVHLSTSGQTEFALFLRQQLDAMRAQGLLPVTAAAVAVLPGLPLRKTNQGVMVTTVQKKLNTLLGLKGVKKLSTDGQYGSGTSRAVKTFQTQVALPVTGIVDRATWDALGLAGRTDLAILKSGSRHPSVRSIQQALAKVLKKKIAKSDSFSSSLTNDVKTFQKRAGLKASGRVGPSTWAALMAAAALS
;
A
#
# COMPACT_ATOMS: atom_id res chain seq x y z
N MET A 1 -27.93 -81.15 53.48
CA MET A 1 -27.94 -82.33 52.57
C MET A 1 -27.38 -81.88 51.22
N GLY A 2 -26.38 -82.62 50.68
CA GLY A 2 -25.81 -82.42 49.33
C GLY A 2 -24.45 -81.68 49.27
N ILE A 3 -23.36 -82.23 49.84
CA ILE A 3 -22.20 -82.84 49.12
C ILE A 3 -21.48 -81.85 48.18
N SER A 4 -20.48 -81.09 48.65
CA SER A 4 -19.03 -81.40 48.75
C SER A 4 -18.25 -81.51 47.43
N ARG A 5 -17.28 -80.59 47.24
CA ARG A 5 -15.95 -80.78 46.64
C ARG A 5 -15.08 -79.56 47.02
N ARG A 6 -14.29 -79.67 48.10
CA ARG A 6 -12.82 -79.87 48.13
C ARG A 6 -12.03 -78.81 47.35
N THR A 7 -11.46 -77.83 48.05
CA THR A 7 -10.05 -77.76 48.51
C THR A 7 -9.16 -77.13 47.44
N LEU A 8 -8.57 -75.96 47.69
CA LEU A 8 -7.12 -75.78 47.57
C LEU A 8 -6.66 -74.45 48.19
N GLN A 9 -5.47 -74.54 48.76
CA GLN A 9 -4.75 -73.62 49.63
C GLN A 9 -4.70 -72.15 49.19
N ARG A 10 -4.85 -71.26 50.19
CA ARG A 10 -4.49 -69.84 50.13
C ARG A 10 -2.99 -69.70 49.88
N PHE A 11 -2.60 -69.30 48.67
CA PHE A 11 -1.35 -68.61 48.43
C PHE A 11 -1.64 -67.11 48.38
N VAL A 12 -1.21 -66.40 49.42
CA VAL A 12 -1.07 -64.94 49.40
C VAL A 12 0.22 -64.66 48.65
N ALA A 13 0.10 -64.22 47.39
CA ALA A 13 1.22 -63.74 46.61
C ALA A 13 1.57 -62.32 47.09
N LEU A 14 2.63 -62.27 47.88
CA LEU A 14 3.39 -61.08 48.22
C LEU A 14 4.07 -60.57 46.93
N CYS A 15 3.49 -59.56 46.28
CA CYS A 15 4.21 -58.82 45.24
C CYS A 15 4.68 -57.49 45.83
N LEU A 16 5.99 -57.48 46.08
CA LEU A 16 6.82 -56.34 46.45
C LEU A 16 6.50 -55.12 45.59
N ILE A 17 5.82 -54.14 46.17
CA ILE A 17 5.82 -52.77 45.67
C ILE A 17 7.21 -52.21 46.01
N ALA A 18 8.13 -52.31 45.05
CA ALA A 18 9.37 -51.58 45.11
C ALA A 18 9.04 -50.08 45.15
N GLY A 19 9.32 -49.45 46.29
CA GLY A 19 9.25 -48.00 46.43
C GLY A 19 10.27 -47.35 45.50
N ALA A 20 9.82 -47.01 44.29
CA ALA A 20 10.48 -46.02 43.48
C ALA A 20 10.26 -44.67 44.19
N LEU A 21 11.31 -44.18 44.84
CA LEU A 21 11.41 -42.77 45.22
C LEU A 21 10.94 -41.92 44.02
N PRO A 22 10.04 -40.94 44.21
CA PRO A 22 9.74 -40.01 43.14
C PRO A 22 11.06 -39.32 42.78
N PHE A 23 11.55 -39.61 41.58
CA PHE A 23 12.56 -38.80 40.93
C PHE A 23 11.92 -37.42 40.79
N VAL A 24 12.16 -36.54 41.76
CA VAL A 24 11.95 -35.11 41.56
C VAL A 24 12.89 -34.79 40.41
N PRO A 25 12.40 -34.42 39.21
CA PRO A 25 13.31 -33.86 38.22
C PRO A 25 13.93 -32.66 38.93
N GLN A 26 15.23 -32.75 39.24
CA GLN A 26 16.00 -31.55 39.53
C GLN A 26 15.78 -30.68 38.31
N SER A 27 14.98 -29.63 38.48
CA SER A 27 14.92 -28.55 37.52
C SER A 27 16.37 -28.14 37.34
N SER A 28 16.89 -28.41 36.14
CA SER A 28 18.09 -27.72 35.70
C SER A 28 17.86 -26.24 36.04
N PRO A 29 18.82 -25.54 36.66
CA PRO A 29 18.68 -24.11 36.84
C PRO A 29 18.25 -23.54 35.49
N PRO A 30 17.28 -22.60 35.43
CA PRO A 30 16.83 -22.05 34.17
C PRO A 30 18.10 -21.68 33.40
N VAL A 31 18.31 -22.35 32.27
CA VAL A 31 19.31 -21.88 31.30
C VAL A 31 18.93 -20.44 31.10
N ALA A 32 19.81 -19.52 31.53
CA ALA A 32 19.56 -18.11 31.40
C ALA A 32 19.11 -17.89 29.96
N GLN A 33 17.83 -17.53 29.78
CA GLN A 33 17.29 -17.22 28.48
C GLN A 33 18.21 -16.13 27.94
N ALA A 34 18.93 -16.45 26.85
CA ALA A 34 19.84 -15.50 26.24
C ALA A 34 19.08 -14.18 26.13
N ALA A 35 19.61 -13.12 26.74
CA ALA A 35 18.98 -11.81 26.71
C ALA A 35 18.60 -11.53 25.26
N GLY A 36 17.29 -11.45 24.98
CA GLY A 36 16.78 -11.38 23.62
C GLY A 36 17.48 -10.25 22.88
N LEU A 37 17.96 -10.51 21.67
CA LEU A 37 18.54 -9.45 20.85
C LEU A 37 17.55 -8.29 20.72
N PRO A 38 18.05 -7.04 20.68
CA PRO A 38 17.22 -5.89 20.37
C PRO A 38 16.40 -6.14 19.09
N PRO A 39 15.06 -5.96 19.11
CA PRO A 39 14.23 -6.19 17.94
C PRO A 39 14.57 -5.21 16.81
N LEU A 40 14.29 -5.60 15.56
CA LEU A 40 14.50 -4.73 14.39
C LEU A 40 13.54 -3.54 14.36
N GLY A 41 12.49 -3.60 15.17
CA GLY A 41 11.42 -2.63 15.26
C GLY A 41 10.16 -3.29 15.76
N VAL A 42 9.02 -2.72 15.37
CA VAL A 42 7.71 -3.24 15.73
C VAL A 42 6.76 -3.22 14.54
N VAL A 43 5.94 -4.27 14.46
CA VAL A 43 4.73 -4.28 13.63
C VAL A 43 3.58 -3.83 14.49
N ILE A 44 2.89 -2.80 14.04
CA ILE A 44 1.72 -2.26 14.69
C ILE A 44 0.52 -2.71 13.87
N ARG A 45 -0.39 -3.44 14.50
CA ARG A 45 -1.68 -3.78 13.91
C ARG A 45 -2.74 -2.99 14.65
N GLY A 46 -3.64 -2.37 13.92
CA GLY A 46 -4.66 -1.53 14.53
C GLY A 46 -5.97 -1.53 13.79
N HIS A 47 -6.94 -0.84 14.37
CA HIS A 47 -8.29 -0.69 13.87
C HIS A 47 -8.70 0.77 13.69
N GLY A 48 -9.64 1.00 12.78
CA GLY A 48 -10.26 2.29 12.50
C GLY A 48 -9.37 3.28 11.75
N ASN A 49 -9.97 4.42 11.43
CA ASN A 49 -9.32 5.53 10.74
C ASN A 49 -9.83 6.86 11.29
N GLY A 50 -8.96 7.55 12.04
CA GLY A 50 -9.29 8.76 12.78
C GLY A 50 -9.37 8.52 14.29
N HIS A 51 -10.23 9.27 14.97
CA HIS A 51 -10.23 9.34 16.43
C HIS A 51 -11.22 8.45 17.16
N GLY A 52 -12.13 7.79 16.45
CA GLY A 52 -13.08 6.87 17.08
C GLY A 52 -14.19 7.52 17.91
N ARG A 53 -14.02 8.78 18.35
CA ARG A 53 -15.02 9.55 19.10
C ARG A 53 -16.21 9.97 18.23
N GLY A 54 -17.41 9.79 18.76
CA GLY A 54 -18.66 10.19 18.12
C GLY A 54 -18.99 9.35 16.87
N MET A 55 -19.60 9.97 15.88
CA MET A 55 -20.12 9.26 14.71
C MET A 55 -19.01 8.73 13.80
N SER A 56 -19.05 7.43 13.48
CA SER A 56 -18.28 6.90 12.34
C SER A 56 -19.03 7.24 11.04
N GLN A 57 -18.35 7.84 10.06
CA GLN A 57 -18.93 8.15 8.75
C GLN A 57 -19.27 6.86 8.00
N TYR A 58 -18.34 5.91 7.95
CA TYR A 58 -18.61 4.59 7.36
C TYR A 58 -19.59 3.80 8.20
N GLY A 59 -19.55 3.94 9.53
CA GLY A 59 -20.53 3.30 10.39
C GLY A 59 -21.95 3.80 10.14
N ALA A 60 -22.16 5.10 10.01
CA ALA A 60 -23.44 5.68 9.60
C ALA A 60 -23.91 5.15 8.24
N LEU A 61 -23.00 4.99 7.27
CA LEU A 61 -23.30 4.37 5.98
C LEU A 61 -23.73 2.90 6.14
N GLY A 62 -23.04 2.11 6.96
CA GLY A 62 -23.38 0.72 7.23
C GLY A 62 -24.72 0.57 7.93
N TRP A 63 -24.98 1.39 8.96
CA TRP A 63 -26.28 1.48 9.62
C TRP A 63 -27.39 1.77 8.61
N ALA A 64 -27.20 2.76 7.73
CA ALA A 64 -28.19 3.13 6.73
C ALA A 64 -28.40 2.04 5.66
N THR A 65 -27.32 1.55 5.06
CA THR A 65 -27.38 0.74 3.82
C THR A 65 -27.41 -0.76 4.05
N LYS A 66 -26.99 -1.24 5.22
CA LYS A 66 -26.94 -2.66 5.57
C LYS A 66 -27.92 -3.04 6.67
N LEU A 67 -28.21 -2.12 7.59
CA LEU A 67 -29.17 -2.35 8.69
C LEU A 67 -30.50 -1.60 8.51
N GLY A 68 -30.62 -0.74 7.49
CA GLY A 68 -31.84 0.00 7.20
C GLY A 68 -32.20 1.05 8.26
N ALA A 69 -31.23 1.52 9.05
CA ALA A 69 -31.48 2.49 10.11
C ALA A 69 -31.77 3.88 9.54
N THR A 70 -32.68 4.60 10.21
CA THR A 70 -32.95 6.00 9.89
C THR A 70 -31.85 6.91 10.45
N TRP A 71 -31.84 8.18 10.03
CA TRP A 71 -30.79 9.12 10.44
C TRP A 71 -30.92 9.50 11.92
N GLU A 72 -32.14 9.48 12.46
CA GLU A 72 -32.44 9.66 13.88
C GLU A 72 -31.90 8.50 14.72
N THR A 73 -32.11 7.26 14.28
CA THR A 73 -31.54 6.07 14.93
C THR A 73 -30.02 6.12 14.95
N ILE A 74 -29.41 6.50 13.82
CA ILE A 74 -27.95 6.67 13.71
C ILE A 74 -27.44 7.72 14.70
N LEU A 75 -28.03 8.91 14.73
CA LEU A 75 -27.62 9.98 15.66
C LEU A 75 -27.83 9.59 17.12
N ASN A 76 -28.95 8.94 17.45
CA ASN A 76 -29.22 8.48 18.80
C ASN A 76 -28.22 7.40 19.25
N PHE A 77 -27.79 6.53 18.34
CA PHE A 77 -26.71 5.58 18.63
C PHE A 77 -25.43 6.34 19.01
N TYR A 78 -24.92 7.23 18.13
CA TYR A 78 -23.60 7.85 18.37
C TYR A 78 -23.57 8.95 19.44
N TYR A 79 -24.66 9.69 19.60
CA TYR A 79 -24.69 10.90 20.41
C TYR A 79 -25.77 10.91 21.50
N GLY A 80 -26.66 9.91 21.50
CA GLY A 80 -27.69 9.75 22.53
C GLY A 80 -27.13 9.26 23.86
N GLY A 81 -28.03 9.02 24.81
CA GLY A 81 -27.68 8.67 26.20
C GLY A 81 -27.29 9.88 27.05
N SER A 82 -27.18 9.68 28.36
CA SER A 82 -26.82 10.73 29.34
C SER A 82 -27.67 12.01 29.23
N GLY A 83 -28.97 11.87 28.92
CA GLY A 83 -29.90 12.99 28.78
C GLY A 83 -29.72 13.82 27.50
N ARG A 84 -28.95 13.33 26.51
CA ARG A 84 -28.83 13.98 25.20
C ARG A 84 -29.96 13.58 24.27
N LEU A 85 -30.43 14.54 23.49
CA LEU A 85 -31.56 14.38 22.58
C LEU A 85 -31.31 15.10 21.25
N LEU A 86 -31.85 14.49 20.20
CA LEU A 86 -32.02 15.13 18.91
C LEU A 86 -33.22 16.08 18.99
N THR A 87 -33.01 17.35 18.67
CA THR A 87 -34.06 18.38 18.72
C THR A 87 -33.80 19.47 17.69
N THR A 88 -34.72 20.40 17.52
CA THR A 88 -34.55 21.57 16.65
C THR A 88 -34.00 22.77 17.44
N LEU A 89 -33.33 23.67 16.73
CA LEU A 89 -32.97 24.98 17.28
C LEU A 89 -34.23 25.75 17.69
N THR A 90 -34.17 26.35 18.88
CA THR A 90 -35.20 27.24 19.43
C THR A 90 -34.94 28.69 19.03
N ASP A 91 -35.91 29.58 19.23
CA ASP A 91 -35.73 31.03 19.05
C ASP A 91 -34.65 31.62 19.96
N VAL A 92 -34.38 30.98 21.11
CA VAL A 92 -33.28 31.39 22.01
C VAL A 92 -31.93 31.05 21.38
N ASP A 93 -31.81 29.88 20.74
CA ASP A 93 -30.59 29.49 20.03
C ASP A 93 -30.36 30.37 18.80
N ALA A 94 -31.42 30.65 18.05
CA ALA A 94 -31.35 31.54 16.89
C ALA A 94 -30.86 32.95 17.26
N ARG A 95 -31.19 33.42 18.47
CA ARG A 95 -30.73 34.72 19.01
C ARG A 95 -29.30 34.68 19.56
N SER A 96 -28.81 33.52 20.02
CA SER A 96 -27.44 33.37 20.52
C SER A 96 -26.43 33.11 19.41
N ILE A 97 -26.89 32.71 18.22
CA ILE A 97 -26.10 32.66 16.98
C ILE A 97 -25.98 34.10 16.45
N PRO A 98 -24.77 34.68 16.36
CA PRO A 98 -24.58 36.06 15.90
C PRO A 98 -25.21 36.32 14.53
N ALA A 99 -25.62 37.56 14.27
CA ALA A 99 -26.12 37.99 12.96
C ALA A 99 -25.07 37.69 11.88
N GLY A 100 -25.35 36.68 11.04
CA GLY A 100 -24.41 36.14 10.05
C GLY A 100 -24.03 34.67 10.23
N GLY A 101 -24.41 34.01 11.33
CA GLY A 101 -24.18 32.57 11.52
C GLY A 101 -22.74 32.22 11.90
N MET A 102 -22.12 31.38 11.09
CA MET A 102 -20.75 30.87 11.26
C MET A 102 -19.71 31.93 10.87
N THR A 103 -18.61 31.99 11.61
CA THR A 103 -17.43 32.80 11.25
C THR A 103 -16.20 31.90 11.13
N VAL A 104 -15.67 31.78 9.92
CA VAL A 104 -14.64 30.79 9.56
C VAL A 104 -13.34 31.49 9.21
N ARG A 105 -12.28 31.25 9.99
CA ARG A 105 -10.92 31.67 9.62
C ARG A 105 -10.49 30.92 8.36
N LEU A 106 -10.06 31.66 7.33
CA LEU A 106 -9.55 31.08 6.09
C LEU A 106 -8.02 31.03 6.14
N GLN A 107 -7.45 29.90 6.54
CA GLN A 107 -6.04 29.80 6.92
C GLN A 107 -5.08 30.06 5.76
N THR A 108 -5.47 29.74 4.52
CA THR A 108 -4.68 30.03 3.30
C THR A 108 -4.36 31.53 3.16
N MET A 109 -5.18 32.40 3.75
CA MET A 109 -5.07 33.86 3.69
C MET A 109 -4.43 34.48 4.93
N ASP A 110 -3.93 33.68 5.86
CA ASP A 110 -3.25 34.19 7.06
C ASP A 110 -2.05 35.07 6.69
N GLY A 111 -2.03 36.29 7.24
CA GLY A 111 -0.95 37.26 7.00
C GLY A 111 -1.02 38.00 5.65
N LYS A 112 -1.98 37.67 4.78
CA LYS A 112 -2.14 38.25 3.43
C LYS A 112 -3.20 39.33 3.40
N GLN A 113 -3.21 40.17 2.36
CA GLN A 113 -4.33 41.07 2.12
C GLN A 113 -5.58 40.31 1.65
N THR A 114 -6.76 40.80 2.01
CA THR A 114 -8.02 40.19 1.59
C THR A 114 -8.43 40.78 0.25
N ALA A 115 -8.40 39.97 -0.81
CA ALA A 115 -8.81 40.35 -2.16
C ALA A 115 -9.95 39.45 -2.64
N VAL A 116 -11.00 40.07 -3.20
CA VAL A 116 -12.19 39.38 -3.68
C VAL A 116 -12.58 39.83 -5.09
N VAL A 117 -13.32 38.97 -5.78
CA VAL A 117 -13.91 39.21 -7.10
C VAL A 117 -15.40 38.90 -7.08
N SER A 118 -16.16 39.58 -7.93
CA SER A 118 -17.50 39.19 -8.36
C SER A 118 -17.50 39.11 -9.88
N ASP A 119 -17.77 37.93 -10.43
CA ASP A 119 -17.74 37.74 -11.89
C ASP A 119 -18.87 38.53 -12.57
N ASN A 120 -19.99 38.72 -11.88
CA ASN A 120 -21.13 39.49 -12.35
C ASN A 120 -21.09 40.98 -11.95
N LEU A 121 -19.94 41.45 -11.46
CA LEU A 121 -19.71 42.85 -11.13
C LEU A 121 -20.69 43.39 -10.07
N THR A 122 -20.98 42.56 -9.07
CA THR A 122 -21.93 42.85 -7.98
C THR A 122 -21.24 42.99 -6.62
N ALA A 123 -19.90 43.01 -6.57
CA ALA A 123 -19.19 43.12 -5.30
C ALA A 123 -19.35 44.53 -4.72
N SER A 124 -19.71 44.63 -3.45
CA SER A 124 -19.78 45.89 -2.71
C SER A 124 -19.18 45.72 -1.32
N TRP A 125 -18.95 46.85 -0.63
CA TRP A 125 -18.36 46.89 0.70
C TRP A 125 -19.13 47.83 1.61
N ALA A 126 -19.20 47.50 2.91
CA ALA A 126 -19.70 48.39 3.97
C ALA A 126 -21.06 49.09 3.69
N GLY A 127 -22.00 48.41 3.01
CA GLY A 127 -23.32 48.96 2.69
C GLY A 127 -23.33 50.10 1.65
N LYS A 128 -22.23 50.29 0.90
CA LYS A 128 -22.15 51.26 -0.20
C LYS A 128 -22.89 50.72 -1.43
N SER A 129 -23.61 51.60 -2.15
CA SER A 129 -24.45 51.23 -3.30
C SER A 129 -23.68 50.93 -4.59
N GLN A 130 -22.39 51.23 -4.65
CA GLN A 130 -21.57 51.01 -5.83
C GLN A 130 -21.08 49.56 -5.89
N ASN A 131 -21.22 48.97 -7.07
CA ASN A 131 -20.78 47.61 -7.35
C ASN A 131 -19.49 47.59 -8.17
N TYR A 132 -18.68 46.57 -7.94
CA TYR A 132 -17.34 46.41 -8.48
C TYR A 132 -17.11 44.98 -8.98
N GLY A 133 -16.15 44.82 -9.88
CA GLY A 133 -15.67 43.52 -10.31
C GLY A 133 -14.69 42.90 -9.32
N ALA A 134 -13.91 43.73 -8.61
CA ALA A 134 -13.00 43.27 -7.57
C ALA A 134 -12.79 44.33 -6.48
N LEU A 135 -12.51 43.85 -5.27
CA LEU A 135 -12.23 44.66 -4.08
C LEU A 135 -11.02 44.11 -3.32
N VAL A 136 -10.24 45.00 -2.70
CA VAL A 136 -9.09 44.64 -1.86
C VAL A 136 -9.14 45.44 -0.58
N ALA A 137 -8.99 44.77 0.56
CA ALA A 137 -8.75 45.41 1.86
C ALA A 137 -7.30 45.17 2.28
N ARG A 138 -6.54 46.26 2.37
CA ARG A 138 -5.14 46.26 2.79
C ARG A 138 -5.01 46.91 4.15
N MET A 139 -4.62 46.13 5.16
CA MET A 139 -4.38 46.67 6.50
C MET A 139 -3.10 47.53 6.51
N VAL A 140 -3.25 48.83 6.77
CA VAL A 140 -2.16 49.82 6.83
C VAL A 140 -1.67 50.09 8.26
N SER A 141 -2.56 49.92 9.26
CA SER A 141 -2.20 49.87 10.67
C SER A 141 -3.21 49.01 11.43
N LYS A 142 -3.02 48.79 12.74
CA LYS A 142 -3.84 47.85 13.53
C LYS A 142 -5.34 48.18 13.40
N ASN A 143 -6.07 47.30 12.72
CA ASN A 143 -7.51 47.45 12.42
C ASN A 143 -7.88 48.68 11.57
N VAL A 144 -6.96 49.17 10.73
CA VAL A 144 -7.19 50.28 9.79
C VAL A 144 -6.76 49.84 8.39
N TYR A 145 -7.59 50.13 7.39
CA TYR A 145 -7.49 49.56 6.05
C TYR A 145 -7.60 50.61 4.96
N ASP A 146 -6.78 50.47 3.94
CA ASP A 146 -7.07 51.02 2.62
C ASP A 146 -7.94 50.03 1.85
N VAL A 147 -8.98 50.54 1.18
CA VAL A 147 -9.88 49.75 0.35
C VAL A 147 -9.76 50.19 -1.09
N TYR A 148 -9.40 49.24 -1.95
CA TYR A 148 -9.22 49.44 -3.37
C TYR A 148 -10.29 48.69 -4.15
N ALA A 149 -10.66 49.22 -5.33
CA ALA A 149 -11.63 48.59 -6.20
C ALA A 149 -11.22 48.61 -7.67
N SER A 150 -11.70 47.62 -8.42
CA SER A 150 -11.58 47.54 -9.87
C SER A 150 -12.95 47.33 -10.50
N PRO A 151 -13.26 47.97 -11.64
CA PRO A 151 -14.47 47.68 -12.41
C PRO A 151 -14.38 46.30 -13.10
N THR A 152 -13.20 45.67 -13.15
CA THR A 152 -12.99 44.36 -13.76
C THR A 152 -12.87 43.26 -12.72
N ALA A 153 -13.44 42.08 -13.02
CA ALA A 153 -13.35 40.89 -12.18
C ALA A 153 -11.95 40.25 -12.29
N THR A 154 -10.99 40.80 -11.56
CA THR A 154 -9.60 40.35 -11.55
C THR A 154 -9.03 40.26 -10.13
N CYS A 155 -8.20 39.25 -9.89
CA CYS A 155 -7.47 39.17 -8.63
C CYS A 155 -6.31 40.17 -8.61
N ALA A 156 -6.18 40.90 -7.51
CA ALA A 156 -5.04 41.77 -7.26
C ALA A 156 -3.79 40.93 -6.94
N ALA A 157 -2.63 41.43 -7.37
CA ALA A 157 -1.36 40.97 -6.82
C ALA A 157 -1.23 41.42 -5.35
N ASP A 158 -0.56 40.62 -4.52
CA ASP A 158 -0.27 40.96 -3.11
C ASP A 158 0.83 42.03 -3.03
N LYS A 159 0.46 43.27 -3.34
CA LYS A 159 1.34 44.45 -3.42
C LYS A 159 0.63 45.67 -2.86
N ASP A 160 1.43 46.62 -2.40
CA ASP A 160 0.97 47.85 -1.73
C ASP A 160 0.05 48.74 -2.59
N SER A 161 0.29 48.78 -3.91
CA SER A 161 -0.55 49.48 -4.88
C SER A 161 -0.95 48.51 -6.00
N PRO A 162 -2.11 47.86 -5.89
CA PRO A 162 -2.52 46.86 -6.87
C PRO A 162 -2.84 47.52 -8.22
N SER A 163 -2.11 47.13 -9.26
CA SER A 163 -2.30 47.65 -10.63
C SER A 163 -3.72 47.39 -11.13
N GLY A 164 -4.34 48.41 -11.72
CA GLY A 164 -5.72 48.33 -12.22
C GLY A 164 -6.79 48.52 -11.15
N PHE A 165 -6.41 48.89 -9.91
CA PHE A 165 -7.33 49.22 -8.84
C PHE A 165 -7.20 50.68 -8.44
N THR A 166 -8.33 51.27 -8.03
CA THR A 166 -8.44 52.65 -7.53
C THR A 166 -8.69 52.61 -6.03
N LEU A 167 -8.03 53.50 -5.27
CA LEU A 167 -8.31 53.69 -3.84
C LEU A 167 -9.69 54.32 -3.69
N ILE A 168 -10.61 53.63 -3.00
CA ILE A 168 -12.00 54.08 -2.78
C ILE A 168 -12.33 54.27 -1.29
N GLY A 169 -11.43 53.86 -0.40
CA GLY A 169 -11.49 54.14 1.03
C GLY A 169 -10.09 54.23 1.59
N ASP A 170 -9.75 55.37 2.18
CA ASP A 170 -8.43 55.66 2.75
C ASP A 170 -8.51 55.58 4.30
N ASN A 171 -7.58 54.86 4.93
CA ASN A 171 -7.48 54.75 6.39
C ASN A 171 -8.81 54.39 7.11
N VAL A 172 -9.56 53.45 6.55
CA VAL A 172 -10.88 53.03 7.03
C VAL A 172 -10.75 52.13 8.25
N LYS A 173 -11.44 52.47 9.33
CA LYS A 173 -11.50 51.61 10.53
C LYS A 173 -12.23 50.30 10.20
N GLY A 174 -11.60 49.17 10.50
CA GLY A 174 -12.17 47.84 10.27
C GLY A 174 -13.15 47.37 11.36
N PRO A 175 -13.75 46.19 11.20
CA PRO A 175 -13.51 45.24 10.11
C PRO A 175 -14.07 45.71 8.75
N ILE A 176 -13.54 45.16 7.65
CA ILE A 176 -14.01 45.46 6.29
C ILE A 176 -14.75 44.26 5.74
N ASP A 177 -16.02 44.44 5.38
CA ASP A 177 -16.88 43.39 4.82
C ASP A 177 -17.09 43.57 3.33
N PHE A 178 -16.86 42.48 2.58
CA PHE A 178 -17.16 42.37 1.16
C PHE A 178 -18.31 41.41 0.91
N VAL A 179 -19.31 41.90 0.19
CA VAL A 179 -20.55 41.19 -0.14
C VAL A 179 -20.81 41.24 -1.64
N THR A 180 -21.70 40.38 -2.10
CA THR A 180 -22.38 40.44 -3.40
C THR A 180 -23.88 40.54 -3.18
N THR A 181 -24.64 40.82 -4.24
CA THR A 181 -26.11 40.74 -4.21
C THR A 181 -26.63 39.36 -3.79
N ALA A 182 -25.87 38.29 -4.02
CA ALA A 182 -26.27 36.93 -3.67
C ALA A 182 -25.70 36.43 -2.32
N SER A 183 -24.88 37.23 -1.64
CA SER A 183 -24.24 36.86 -0.36
C SER A 183 -25.24 36.47 0.73
N GLY A 184 -26.47 36.98 0.70
CA GLY A 184 -27.52 36.67 1.68
C GLY A 184 -28.48 35.54 1.30
N ILE A 185 -28.32 34.90 0.14
CA ILE A 185 -29.32 33.96 -0.39
C ILE A 185 -29.02 32.52 0.08
N PRO A 186 -29.91 31.89 0.89
CA PRO A 186 -29.65 30.54 1.45
C PRO A 186 -29.91 29.39 0.47
N THR A 187 -30.60 29.66 -0.65
CA THR A 187 -30.98 28.67 -1.67
C THR A 187 -29.85 28.42 -2.67
N ALA A 188 -30.07 27.53 -3.64
CA ALA A 188 -29.10 27.30 -4.71
C ALA A 188 -28.86 28.60 -5.51
N VAL A 189 -27.59 28.98 -5.66
CA VAL A 189 -27.13 30.20 -6.32
C VAL A 189 -26.02 29.81 -7.28
N ALA A 190 -25.95 30.42 -8.46
CA ALA A 190 -24.86 30.14 -9.38
C ALA A 190 -23.53 30.63 -8.79
N PRO A 191 -22.43 29.85 -8.86
CA PRO A 191 -21.15 30.26 -8.28
C PRO A 191 -20.67 31.65 -8.72
N ALA A 192 -20.97 32.07 -9.95
CA ALA A 192 -20.59 33.38 -10.49
C ALA A 192 -21.29 34.56 -9.78
N ASP A 193 -22.40 34.32 -9.10
CA ASP A 193 -23.11 35.33 -8.30
C ASP A 193 -22.53 35.48 -6.89
N LEU A 194 -21.72 34.51 -6.44
CA LEU A 194 -21.12 34.48 -5.11
C LEU A 194 -19.83 35.32 -5.05
N ILE A 195 -19.41 35.64 -3.83
CA ILE A 195 -18.15 36.35 -3.61
C ILE A 195 -16.97 35.37 -3.80
N GLY A 196 -16.07 35.69 -4.72
CA GLY A 196 -14.87 34.91 -5.00
C GLY A 196 -13.66 35.45 -4.23
N LEU A 197 -13.06 34.67 -3.33
CA LEU A 197 -11.81 35.01 -2.66
C LEU A 197 -10.61 34.65 -3.54
N CYS A 198 -9.69 35.59 -3.70
CA CYS A 198 -8.44 35.36 -4.43
C CYS A 198 -7.41 34.64 -3.56
N GLU A 199 -7.16 33.37 -3.86
CA GLU A 199 -6.13 32.56 -3.23
C GLU A 199 -4.85 32.57 -4.07
N PRO A 200 -3.69 32.85 -3.45
CA PRO A 200 -2.41 32.83 -4.16
C PRO A 200 -1.98 31.39 -4.52
N ALA A 201 -1.00 31.28 -5.40
CA ALA A 201 -0.40 29.99 -5.73
C ALA A 201 0.30 29.38 -4.51
N THR A 202 0.29 28.05 -4.45
CA THR A 202 1.03 27.24 -3.48
C THR A 202 1.86 26.20 -4.23
N SER A 203 2.67 25.40 -3.51
CA SER A 203 3.33 24.23 -4.10
C SER A 203 2.34 23.22 -4.72
N SER A 204 1.09 23.20 -4.24
CA SER A 204 0.07 22.23 -4.64
C SER A 204 -0.88 22.73 -5.74
N TYR A 205 -1.01 24.04 -5.95
CA TYR A 205 -1.95 24.59 -6.95
C TYR A 205 -1.57 26.00 -7.43
N LYS A 206 -1.95 26.32 -8.67
CA LYS A 206 -1.86 27.69 -9.24
C LYS A 206 -2.85 28.63 -8.55
N ALA A 207 -2.58 29.93 -8.57
CA ALA A 207 -3.49 30.96 -8.05
C ALA A 207 -4.92 30.73 -8.55
N ARG A 208 -5.89 30.83 -7.63
CA ARG A 208 -7.28 30.44 -7.88
C ARG A 208 -8.24 31.37 -7.17
N ILE A 209 -9.50 31.32 -7.59
CA ILE A 209 -10.62 32.01 -6.97
C ILE A 209 -11.49 30.94 -6.33
N ARG A 210 -11.78 31.11 -5.04
CA ARG A 210 -12.69 30.24 -4.31
C ARG A 210 -13.95 31.01 -3.95
N TYR A 211 -15.08 30.49 -4.36
CA TYR A 211 -16.38 31.13 -4.13
C TYR A 211 -16.94 30.72 -2.78
N TYR A 212 -17.41 31.71 -2.03
CA TYR A 212 -18.00 31.52 -0.72
C TYR A 212 -19.42 32.07 -0.70
N ARG A 213 -20.29 31.41 0.06
CA ARG A 213 -21.59 31.98 0.46
C ARG A 213 -21.36 32.98 1.59
N GLY A 214 -22.32 33.87 1.83
CA GLY A 214 -22.15 34.91 2.83
C GLY A 214 -21.16 35.98 2.36
N LEU A 215 -20.41 36.54 3.30
CA LEU A 215 -19.49 37.64 3.07
C LEU A 215 -18.06 37.27 3.43
N ILE A 216 -17.10 38.03 2.90
CA ILE A 216 -15.68 37.91 3.23
C ILE A 216 -15.26 39.16 4.02
N ARG A 217 -14.69 38.93 5.20
CA ARG A 217 -14.25 39.98 6.12
C ARG A 217 -12.74 40.01 6.23
N ALA A 218 -12.17 41.21 6.11
CA ALA A 218 -10.82 41.50 6.57
C ALA A 218 -10.88 42.00 8.03
N THR A 219 -10.17 41.31 8.93
CA THR A 219 -10.13 41.63 10.36
C THR A 219 -8.75 41.31 10.94
N PRO A 220 -8.28 42.01 11.98
CA PRO A 220 -7.13 41.53 12.75
C PRO A 220 -7.52 40.34 13.65
N ASP A 221 -6.54 39.51 14.02
CA ASP A 221 -6.65 38.64 15.20
C ASP A 221 -6.41 39.41 16.51
N GLY A 222 -6.47 38.73 17.66
CA GLY A 222 -6.20 39.32 18.98
C GLY A 222 -4.82 39.96 19.13
N ASN A 223 -3.83 39.52 18.32
CA ASN A 223 -2.47 40.05 18.29
C ASN A 223 -2.30 41.19 17.27
N GLY A 224 -3.34 41.52 16.50
CA GLY A 224 -3.29 42.52 15.44
C GLY A 224 -2.82 42.00 14.08
N ASN A 225 -2.62 40.69 13.91
CA ASN A 225 -2.20 40.12 12.62
C ASN A 225 -3.37 40.10 11.62
N LYS A 226 -3.07 40.27 10.33
CA LYS A 226 -4.04 40.27 9.24
C LYS A 226 -4.71 38.90 9.10
N ARG A 227 -6.05 38.86 9.14
CA ARG A 227 -6.87 37.66 8.92
C ARG A 227 -7.98 37.91 7.92
N THR A 228 -8.36 36.85 7.23
CA THR A 228 -9.57 36.78 6.40
C THR A 228 -10.55 35.80 7.02
N VAL A 229 -11.81 36.22 7.15
CA VAL A 229 -12.89 35.43 7.75
C VAL A 229 -14.06 35.36 6.79
N ASN A 230 -14.61 34.17 6.54
CA ASN A 230 -15.92 34.04 5.89
C ASN A 230 -17.02 34.07 6.94
N LEU A 231 -18.00 34.96 6.79
CA LEU A 231 -19.19 35.04 7.62
C LEU A 231 -20.38 34.52 6.81
N VAL A 232 -21.02 33.46 7.28
CA VAL A 232 -21.96 32.67 6.48
C VAL A 232 -23.01 31.99 7.34
N ALA A 233 -24.27 31.99 6.89
CA ALA A 233 -25.35 31.30 7.59
C ALA A 233 -25.04 29.80 7.76
N THR A 234 -25.44 29.20 8.89
CA THR A 234 -25.08 27.82 9.25
C THR A 234 -25.44 26.80 8.16
N GLU A 235 -26.64 26.89 7.58
CA GLU A 235 -27.06 25.99 6.49
C GLU A 235 -26.18 26.14 5.24
N SER A 236 -25.73 27.36 4.93
CA SER A 236 -24.81 27.62 3.83
C SER A 236 -23.38 27.17 4.13
N TYR A 237 -22.95 27.25 5.39
CA TYR A 237 -21.65 26.74 5.82
C TYR A 237 -21.57 25.22 5.62
N ILE A 238 -22.57 24.47 6.10
CA ILE A 238 -22.53 23.00 6.04
C ILE A 238 -22.66 22.45 4.62
N ARG A 239 -23.16 23.22 3.63
CA ARG A 239 -23.05 22.85 2.20
C ARG A 239 -21.60 22.72 1.71
N GLY A 240 -20.70 23.53 2.28
CA GLY A 240 -19.27 23.44 2.01
C GLY A 240 -18.52 22.40 2.85
N VAL A 241 -19.19 21.79 3.85
CA VAL A 241 -18.62 20.80 4.79
C VAL A 241 -19.09 19.38 4.48
N VAL A 242 -20.40 19.14 4.44
CA VAL A 242 -20.96 17.78 4.33
C VAL A 242 -20.41 16.98 3.14
N PRO A 243 -20.33 17.50 1.90
CA PRO A 243 -19.75 16.74 0.78
C PRO A 243 -18.23 16.52 0.87
N ARG A 244 -17.56 17.13 1.85
CA ARG A 244 -16.13 16.96 2.13
C ARG A 244 -15.88 15.96 3.26
N GLU A 245 -16.84 15.83 4.18
CA GLU A 245 -16.80 14.87 5.27
C GLU A 245 -17.44 13.53 4.89
N SER A 246 -18.45 13.50 4.01
CA SER A 246 -19.02 12.26 3.49
C SER A 246 -19.22 12.35 1.98
N PRO A 247 -18.78 11.35 1.20
CA PRO A 247 -18.96 11.34 -0.25
C PRO A 247 -20.43 11.51 -0.65
N ALA A 248 -20.74 12.53 -1.43
CA ALA A 248 -22.13 12.83 -1.81
C ALA A 248 -22.83 11.66 -2.55
N GLY A 249 -22.06 10.86 -3.30
CA GLY A 249 -22.57 9.66 -3.98
C GLY A 249 -23.10 8.57 -3.05
N TRP A 250 -22.81 8.63 -1.74
CA TRP A 250 -23.40 7.72 -0.77
C TRP A 250 -24.93 7.85 -0.69
N GLY A 251 -25.47 9.03 -1.03
CA GLY A 251 -26.91 9.24 -1.07
C GLY A 251 -27.65 8.26 -1.98
N ASP A 252 -26.99 7.75 -3.02
CA ASP A 252 -27.59 6.86 -4.03
C ASP A 252 -27.39 5.36 -3.72
N ILE A 253 -26.54 5.03 -2.74
CA ILE A 253 -26.21 3.63 -2.40
C ILE A 253 -27.43 2.91 -1.82
N ALA A 254 -27.53 1.61 -2.15
CA ALA A 254 -28.59 0.71 -1.68
C ALA A 254 -30.00 1.26 -1.98
N GLY A 255 -30.21 1.75 -3.20
CA GLY A 255 -31.52 2.27 -3.63
C GLY A 255 -31.90 3.58 -2.94
N GLY A 256 -30.93 4.38 -2.50
CA GLY A 256 -31.17 5.66 -1.84
C GLY A 256 -31.12 5.63 -0.30
N LEU A 257 -30.94 4.45 0.31
CA LEU A 257 -30.87 4.32 1.77
C LEU A 257 -29.68 5.07 2.37
N GLY A 258 -28.56 5.18 1.65
CA GLY A 258 -27.38 5.93 2.12
C GLY A 258 -27.63 7.42 2.35
N MET A 259 -28.76 7.97 1.89
CA MET A 259 -29.20 9.32 2.25
C MET A 259 -29.40 9.50 3.76
N HIS A 260 -29.73 8.45 4.52
CA HIS A 260 -29.80 8.52 5.98
C HIS A 260 -28.43 8.82 6.62
N ALA A 261 -27.33 8.30 6.06
CA ALA A 261 -25.99 8.64 6.52
C ALA A 261 -25.66 10.12 6.25
N LEU A 262 -26.02 10.64 5.08
CA LEU A 262 -25.82 12.06 4.75
C LEU A 262 -26.65 13.00 5.64
N ARG A 263 -27.88 12.62 6.00
CA ARG A 263 -28.73 13.37 6.96
C ARG A 263 -28.12 13.39 8.35
N ALA A 264 -27.63 12.24 8.84
CA ALA A 264 -26.93 12.17 10.11
C ALA A 264 -25.66 13.03 10.10
N GLN A 265 -24.87 12.98 9.02
CA GLN A 265 -23.69 13.83 8.83
C GLN A 265 -24.04 15.32 8.81
N ALA A 266 -25.16 15.73 8.21
CA ALA A 266 -25.58 17.13 8.21
C ALA A 266 -25.89 17.63 9.64
N VAL A 267 -26.61 16.85 10.44
CA VAL A 267 -26.94 17.21 11.83
C VAL A 267 -25.70 17.20 12.73
N ALA A 268 -24.81 16.21 12.57
CA ALA A 268 -23.54 16.15 13.28
C ALA A 268 -22.63 17.33 12.90
N ALA A 269 -22.52 17.66 11.62
CA ALA A 269 -21.73 18.80 11.17
C ALA A 269 -22.29 20.12 11.71
N ARG A 270 -23.62 20.28 11.70
CA ARG A 270 -24.32 21.46 12.24
C ARG A 270 -24.09 21.61 13.74
N SER A 271 -24.32 20.57 14.53
CA SER A 271 -24.17 20.61 15.99
C SER A 271 -22.72 20.88 16.39
N TYR A 272 -21.76 20.20 15.75
CA TYR A 272 -20.33 20.47 15.92
C TYR A 272 -20.04 21.94 15.65
N SER A 273 -20.39 22.44 14.45
CA SER A 273 -20.07 23.80 14.04
C SER A 273 -20.64 24.86 14.98
N LEU A 274 -21.88 24.68 15.48
CA LEU A 274 -22.54 25.59 16.39
C LEU A 274 -21.98 25.56 17.82
N SER A 275 -21.41 24.43 18.24
CA SER A 275 -20.76 24.29 19.55
C SER A 275 -19.35 24.91 19.60
N GLU A 276 -18.71 25.13 18.45
CA GLU A 276 -17.34 25.64 18.40
C GLU A 276 -17.25 27.10 18.90
N SER A 277 -16.12 27.43 19.52
CA SER A 277 -15.75 28.79 19.94
C SER A 277 -14.22 28.90 20.04
N ARG A 278 -13.52 28.80 18.90
CA ARG A 278 -12.05 28.69 18.87
C ARG A 278 -11.30 29.98 19.07
N TYR A 279 -11.84 31.08 18.55
CA TYR A 279 -11.20 32.38 18.61
C TYR A 279 -12.23 33.44 18.99
N SER A 280 -11.78 34.53 19.62
CA SER A 280 -12.63 35.69 19.91
C SER A 280 -13.13 36.42 18.64
N TRP A 281 -12.48 36.17 17.50
CA TRP A 281 -12.74 36.84 16.21
C TRP A 281 -13.24 35.88 15.11
N ALA A 282 -13.23 34.58 15.37
CA ALA A 282 -13.76 33.55 14.47
C ALA A 282 -14.17 32.31 15.27
N LYS A 283 -15.32 31.72 14.91
CA LYS A 283 -15.89 30.57 15.59
C LYS A 283 -15.07 29.30 15.32
N THR A 284 -14.61 29.14 14.08
CA THR A 284 -13.92 27.94 13.57
C THR A 284 -12.86 28.27 12.50
N CYS A 285 -12.28 27.25 11.88
CA CYS A 285 -11.31 27.31 10.78
C CYS A 285 -11.68 26.36 9.63
N ASP A 286 -11.05 26.52 8.46
CA ASP A 286 -11.38 25.83 7.20
C ASP A 286 -10.62 24.51 6.95
N THR A 287 -9.86 24.02 7.93
CA THR A 287 -9.03 22.81 7.82
C THR A 287 -9.51 21.66 8.69
N GLN A 288 -8.85 20.51 8.56
CA GLN A 288 -9.13 19.29 9.34
C GLN A 288 -8.93 19.46 10.86
N ASP A 289 -8.22 20.49 11.31
CA ASP A 289 -8.16 20.84 12.75
C ASP A 289 -9.55 21.21 13.29
N CYS A 290 -10.45 21.63 12.39
CA CYS A 290 -11.82 22.05 12.62
C CYS A 290 -12.78 21.13 11.86
N GLN A 291 -13.24 21.57 10.68
CA GLN A 291 -14.00 20.78 9.70
C GLN A 291 -13.53 21.23 8.32
N VAL A 292 -13.50 20.32 7.35
CA VAL A 292 -13.04 20.67 6.01
C VAL A 292 -14.08 21.55 5.30
N TYR A 293 -13.85 22.86 5.29
CA TYR A 293 -14.74 23.84 4.66
C TYR A 293 -14.10 24.44 3.41
N LEU A 294 -14.54 23.98 2.23
CA LEU A 294 -13.95 24.40 0.95
C LEU A 294 -14.77 25.47 0.22
N GLY A 295 -15.82 26.03 0.84
CA GLY A 295 -16.72 26.95 0.16
C GLY A 295 -17.56 26.27 -0.93
N ALA A 296 -18.12 27.06 -1.84
CA ALA A 296 -19.11 26.62 -2.81
C ALA A 296 -18.50 26.10 -4.12
N ALA A 297 -17.43 26.75 -4.61
CA ALA A 297 -16.83 26.44 -5.91
C ALA A 297 -15.39 26.96 -6.04
N LEU A 298 -14.71 26.53 -7.11
CA LEU A 298 -13.33 26.93 -7.43
C LEU A 298 -13.16 27.24 -8.92
N ARG A 299 -12.31 28.21 -9.26
CA ARG A 299 -11.71 28.34 -10.60
C ARG A 299 -10.26 28.81 -10.54
N THR A 300 -9.43 28.42 -11.50
CA THR A 300 -8.08 28.98 -11.64
C THR A 300 -8.15 30.44 -12.10
N VAL A 301 -7.28 31.31 -11.59
CA VAL A 301 -7.18 32.71 -12.07
C VAL A 301 -6.88 32.70 -13.57
N GLY A 302 -7.62 33.50 -14.34
CA GLY A 302 -7.53 33.55 -15.80
C GLY A 302 -8.41 32.53 -16.54
N SER A 303 -8.94 31.51 -15.85
CA SER A 303 -9.95 30.59 -16.40
C SER A 303 -11.36 31.11 -16.16
N LYS A 304 -12.31 30.78 -17.04
CA LYS A 304 -13.76 30.98 -16.80
C LYS A 304 -14.47 29.70 -16.31
N THR A 305 -13.78 28.55 -16.34
CA THR A 305 -14.36 27.28 -15.93
C THR A 305 -14.43 27.18 -14.42
N VAL A 306 -15.63 27.01 -13.89
CA VAL A 306 -15.90 26.85 -12.45
C VAL A 306 -16.17 25.38 -12.13
N SER A 307 -15.52 24.87 -11.09
CA SER A 307 -15.79 23.55 -10.51
C SER A 307 -16.61 23.71 -9.23
N LEU A 308 -17.83 23.17 -9.24
CA LEU A 308 -18.70 23.17 -8.07
C LEU A 308 -18.16 22.18 -7.01
N LEU A 309 -18.20 22.58 -5.74
CA LEU A 309 -17.81 21.74 -4.60
C LEU A 309 -19.01 21.30 -3.75
N GLU A 310 -20.12 22.02 -3.83
CA GLU A 310 -21.42 21.60 -3.30
C GLU A 310 -22.03 20.50 -4.18
N ASP A 311 -22.93 19.69 -3.61
CA ASP A 311 -23.60 18.60 -4.32
C ASP A 311 -25.09 18.56 -3.94
N ALA A 312 -25.95 18.40 -4.94
CA ALA A 312 -27.41 18.40 -4.78
C ALA A 312 -27.91 17.30 -3.82
N ARG A 313 -27.20 16.16 -3.72
CA ARG A 313 -27.56 15.07 -2.80
C ARG A 313 -27.33 15.46 -1.35
N THR A 314 -26.19 16.09 -1.06
CA THR A 314 -25.90 16.61 0.28
C THR A 314 -26.76 17.82 0.61
N ASP A 315 -27.08 18.67 -0.37
CA ASP A 315 -28.01 19.79 -0.21
C ASP A 315 -29.41 19.30 0.20
N ARG A 316 -29.89 18.21 -0.41
CA ARG A 316 -31.14 17.57 -0.02
C ARG A 316 -31.10 17.09 1.43
N ALA A 317 -30.05 16.39 1.84
CA ALA A 317 -29.89 15.92 3.22
C ALA A 317 -29.85 17.07 4.23
N ILE A 318 -29.18 18.17 3.88
CA ILE A 318 -29.12 19.40 4.67
C ILE A 318 -30.51 20.01 4.82
N ALA A 319 -31.26 20.16 3.72
CA ALA A 319 -32.60 20.75 3.72
C ALA A 319 -33.61 19.91 4.52
N GLU A 320 -33.59 18.59 4.37
CA GLU A 320 -34.49 17.68 5.09
C GLU A 320 -34.19 17.60 6.59
N THR A 321 -33.00 18.03 7.02
CA THR A 321 -32.59 18.08 8.44
C THR A 321 -32.35 19.49 8.94
N ALA A 322 -32.93 20.49 8.26
CA ALA A 322 -32.76 21.89 8.62
C ALA A 322 -33.08 22.12 10.11
N ASN A 323 -32.23 22.89 10.79
CA ASN A 323 -32.35 23.23 12.21
C ASN A 323 -32.24 22.07 13.22
N TYR A 324 -32.12 20.81 12.81
CA TYR A 324 -31.88 19.71 13.75
C TYR A 324 -30.45 19.75 14.29
N VAL A 325 -30.32 19.61 15.61
CA VAL A 325 -29.07 19.57 16.39
C VAL A 325 -29.16 18.56 17.54
N MET A 326 -28.01 18.13 18.05
CA MET A 326 -27.92 17.38 19.30
C MET A 326 -27.76 18.35 20.48
N LYS A 327 -28.58 18.17 21.52
CA LYS A 327 -28.50 18.93 22.78
C LYS A 327 -28.35 18.03 23.99
N ASP A 328 -27.71 18.54 25.04
CA ASP A 328 -27.65 17.89 26.34
C ASP A 328 -28.86 18.25 27.24
N SER A 329 -28.89 17.69 28.45
CA SER A 329 -29.94 17.94 29.43
C SER A 329 -30.03 19.40 29.89
N ASN A 330 -28.98 20.19 29.66
CA ASN A 330 -28.93 21.62 29.98
C ASN A 330 -29.36 22.48 28.77
N ASN A 331 -29.95 21.87 27.73
CA ASN A 331 -30.35 22.53 26.49
C ASN A 331 -29.18 23.21 25.74
N THR A 332 -27.95 22.74 25.95
CA THR A 332 -26.74 23.22 25.28
C THR A 332 -26.45 22.36 24.05
N ILE A 333 -26.06 23.00 22.94
CA ILE A 333 -25.69 22.29 21.70
C ILE A 333 -24.40 21.49 21.94
N VAL A 334 -24.46 20.19 21.64
CA VAL A 334 -23.39 19.24 21.88
C VAL A 334 -22.35 19.30 20.76
N ARG A 335 -21.07 19.27 21.15
CA ARG A 335 -19.96 19.08 20.21
C ARG A 335 -19.92 17.65 19.68
N THR A 336 -20.60 17.40 18.57
CA THR A 336 -20.73 16.09 17.92
C THR A 336 -19.53 15.78 17.04
N GLU A 337 -18.42 15.34 17.64
CA GLU A 337 -17.25 14.85 16.92
C GLU A 337 -17.62 13.68 15.99
N PHE A 338 -16.88 13.50 14.88
CA PHE A 338 -17.07 12.37 13.97
C PHE A 338 -15.73 11.95 13.36
N THR A 339 -15.62 10.69 12.99
CA THR A 339 -14.41 10.03 12.49
C THR A 339 -14.72 9.30 11.18
N SER A 340 -13.71 8.98 10.37
CA SER A 340 -13.92 8.19 9.14
C SER A 340 -14.43 6.79 9.49
N SER A 341 -13.63 6.01 10.23
CA SER A 341 -14.03 4.73 10.82
C SER A 341 -13.58 4.66 12.28
N ASN A 342 -14.39 4.03 13.13
CA ASN A 342 -14.04 3.79 14.54
C ASN A 342 -13.50 2.36 14.78
N GLY A 343 -13.36 1.53 13.74
CA GLY A 343 -12.81 0.19 13.85
C GLY A 343 -13.79 -0.83 14.46
N GLY A 344 -15.09 -0.53 14.47
CA GLY A 344 -16.14 -1.38 15.01
C GLY A 344 -16.55 -1.11 16.46
N ARG A 345 -15.98 -0.08 17.11
CA ARG A 345 -16.40 0.39 18.43
C ARG A 345 -16.07 1.87 18.58
N THR A 346 -17.01 2.65 19.10
CA THR A 346 -16.76 4.05 19.45
C THR A 346 -15.75 4.16 20.59
N ALA A 347 -14.84 5.13 20.50
CA ALA A 347 -13.94 5.46 21.61
C ALA A 347 -14.73 6.02 22.81
N SER A 348 -14.24 5.77 24.02
CA SER A 348 -14.81 6.36 25.24
C SER A 348 -14.48 7.85 25.36
N GLY A 349 -15.20 8.55 26.24
CA GLY A 349 -14.99 9.97 26.51
C GLY A 349 -16.31 10.68 26.74
N GLN A 350 -16.58 11.70 25.93
CA GLN A 350 -17.85 12.44 25.98
C GLN A 350 -19.05 11.55 25.60
N PHE A 351 -18.87 10.65 24.63
CA PHE A 351 -19.89 9.71 24.14
C PHE A 351 -19.62 8.31 24.67
N LEU A 352 -20.68 7.49 24.67
CA LEU A 352 -20.59 6.11 25.16
C LEU A 352 -19.68 5.28 24.24
N ALA A 353 -18.81 4.48 24.86
CA ALA A 353 -18.09 3.42 24.20
C ALA A 353 -19.04 2.25 23.96
N GLN A 354 -19.27 1.89 22.71
CA GLN A 354 -20.22 0.85 22.33
C GLN A 354 -19.86 0.23 20.99
N ILE A 355 -20.21 -1.04 20.81
CA ILE A 355 -19.99 -1.79 19.57
C ILE A 355 -20.77 -1.12 18.44
N ASP A 356 -20.07 -0.83 17.35
CA ASP A 356 -20.62 -0.18 16.17
C ASP A 356 -20.85 -1.19 15.05
N ASN A 357 -22.03 -1.82 15.07
CA ASN A 357 -22.42 -2.79 14.05
C ASN A 357 -22.47 -2.19 12.65
N GLY A 358 -22.73 -0.89 12.52
CA GLY A 358 -22.69 -0.21 11.23
C GLY A 358 -21.27 -0.16 10.68
N ASP A 359 -20.27 0.19 11.49
CA ASP A 359 -18.88 0.25 11.05
C ASP A 359 -18.34 -1.15 10.72
N LEU A 360 -18.71 -2.15 11.53
CA LEU A 360 -18.33 -3.57 11.35
C LEU A 360 -18.80 -4.19 10.03
N ILE A 361 -19.86 -3.67 9.41
CA ILE A 361 -20.42 -4.20 8.16
C ILE A 361 -20.30 -3.25 6.97
N ALA A 362 -19.82 -2.01 7.19
CA ALA A 362 -19.75 -0.98 6.16
C ALA A 362 -18.65 -1.27 5.15
N ASP A 363 -17.40 -1.36 5.61
CA ASP A 363 -16.24 -1.66 4.79
C ASP A 363 -15.12 -2.28 5.65
N ALA A 364 -14.84 -3.57 5.39
CA ALA A 364 -13.77 -4.28 6.09
C ALA A 364 -12.37 -3.69 5.80
N ALA A 365 -12.18 -2.98 4.67
CA ALA A 365 -10.89 -2.41 4.30
C ALA A 365 -10.45 -1.25 5.20
N LEU A 366 -11.39 -0.61 5.89
CA LEU A 366 -11.15 0.56 6.77
C LEU A 366 -11.11 0.20 8.24
N GLN A 367 -11.53 -1.02 8.58
CA GLN A 367 -11.57 -1.49 9.95
C GLN A 367 -10.21 -1.82 10.50
N SER A 368 -9.27 -2.32 9.69
CA SER A 368 -7.96 -2.75 10.17
C SER A 368 -6.82 -2.19 9.34
N TRP A 369 -5.65 -2.02 9.95
CA TRP A 369 -4.44 -1.55 9.27
C TRP A 369 -3.19 -2.15 9.91
N THR A 370 -2.10 -2.19 9.13
CA THR A 370 -0.79 -2.64 9.59
C THR A 370 0.25 -1.58 9.28
N ARG A 371 1.20 -1.37 10.18
CA ARG A 371 2.36 -0.49 10.02
C ARG A 371 3.61 -1.15 10.55
N LEU A 372 4.75 -0.83 9.95
CA LEU A 372 6.05 -1.17 10.49
C LEU A 372 6.78 0.09 10.92
N VAL A 373 7.31 0.08 12.14
CA VAL A 373 8.19 1.12 12.64
C VAL A 373 9.53 0.48 13.02
N SER A 374 10.61 0.88 12.35
CA SER A 374 11.94 0.34 12.60
C SER A 374 12.49 0.80 13.96
N ALA A 375 13.38 0.02 14.57
CA ALA A 375 14.10 0.41 15.78
C ALA A 375 14.86 1.74 15.58
N ALA A 376 15.44 1.95 14.40
CA ALA A 376 16.11 3.20 14.05
C ALA A 376 15.15 4.41 14.10
N SER A 377 13.93 4.27 13.57
CA SER A 377 12.90 5.31 13.63
C SER A 377 12.45 5.59 15.07
N ILE A 378 12.29 4.55 15.90
CA ILE A 378 11.95 4.68 17.32
C ILE A 378 13.05 5.42 18.08
N GLN A 379 14.30 5.02 17.88
CA GLN A 379 15.46 5.64 18.53
C GLN A 379 15.66 7.10 18.10
N ALA A 380 15.44 7.41 16.83
CA ALA A 380 15.49 8.79 16.33
C ALA A 380 14.40 9.66 16.97
N LYS A 381 13.20 9.11 17.18
CA LYS A 381 12.08 9.81 17.80
C LYS A 381 12.28 9.97 19.32
N TYR A 382 12.86 8.98 19.98
CA TYR A 382 13.05 8.93 21.43
C TYR A 382 14.52 8.68 21.79
N PRO A 383 15.43 9.64 21.53
CA PRO A 383 16.87 9.42 21.71
C PRO A 383 17.27 9.09 23.16
N SER A 384 16.44 9.48 24.14
CA SER A 384 16.68 9.22 25.57
C SER A 384 16.62 7.75 25.97
N ILE A 385 16.05 6.86 25.15
CA ILE A 385 15.95 5.43 25.51
C ILE A 385 17.24 4.66 25.19
N GLY A 386 18.17 5.22 24.42
CA GLY A 386 19.33 4.48 23.91
C GLY A 386 18.93 3.47 22.83
N VAL A 387 19.38 2.22 22.93
CA VAL A 387 19.01 1.15 21.98
C VAL A 387 17.62 0.62 22.32
N PHE A 388 16.73 0.54 21.33
CA PHE A 388 15.36 0.05 21.51
C PHE A 388 15.34 -1.43 21.95
N LEU A 389 14.57 -1.75 23.00
CA LEU A 389 14.45 -3.11 23.53
C LEU A 389 13.01 -3.65 23.42
N SER A 390 12.01 -2.83 23.75
CA SER A 390 10.61 -3.26 23.68
C SER A 390 9.64 -2.07 23.64
N ALA A 391 8.43 -2.32 23.14
CA ALA A 391 7.30 -1.44 23.29
C ALA A 391 6.10 -2.27 23.78
N THR A 392 5.45 -1.83 24.84
CA THR A 392 4.25 -2.48 25.39
C THR A 392 3.10 -1.49 25.43
N THR A 393 1.88 -1.99 25.24
CA THR A 393 0.67 -1.16 25.23
C THR A 393 -0.21 -1.47 26.44
N VAL A 394 -1.04 -0.49 26.81
CA VAL A 394 -2.14 -0.62 27.77
C VAL A 394 -3.42 -0.16 27.10
N HIS A 395 -4.52 -0.87 27.34
CA HIS A 395 -5.81 -0.66 26.67
C HIS A 395 -6.91 -0.24 27.65
N ASP A 396 -7.97 0.37 27.13
CA ASP A 396 -9.08 0.91 27.94
C ASP A 396 -9.98 -0.15 28.60
N GLY A 397 -9.87 -1.42 28.19
CA GLY A 397 -10.59 -2.53 28.77
C GLY A 397 -12.06 -2.64 28.34
N LEU A 398 -12.45 -1.91 27.29
CA LEU A 398 -13.86 -1.78 26.87
C LEU A 398 -14.24 -2.72 25.71
N GLY A 399 -13.42 -3.75 25.47
CA GLY A 399 -13.72 -4.84 24.52
C GLY A 399 -13.26 -4.60 23.08
N GLY A 400 -13.34 -5.69 22.29
CA GLY A 400 -12.76 -5.82 20.96
C GLY A 400 -11.32 -6.34 21.00
N ASP A 401 -10.60 -6.26 19.86
CA ASP A 401 -9.21 -6.71 19.78
C ASP A 401 -8.32 -5.97 20.78
N TRP A 402 -7.42 -6.72 21.42
CA TRP A 402 -6.51 -6.27 22.49
C TRP A 402 -7.21 -5.67 23.71
N ASN A 403 -8.52 -5.90 23.84
CA ASN A 403 -9.36 -5.33 24.89
C ASN A 403 -9.53 -3.80 24.78
N GLY A 404 -9.42 -3.24 23.57
CA GLY A 404 -9.90 -1.90 23.24
C GLY A 404 -8.83 -0.89 22.79
N TYR A 405 -9.13 0.41 22.95
CA TYR A 405 -8.26 1.48 22.46
C TYR A 405 -6.99 1.58 23.31
N THR A 406 -5.86 1.85 22.66
CA THR A 406 -4.57 2.06 23.31
C THR A 406 -4.59 3.35 24.11
N THR A 407 -4.43 3.24 25.42
CA THR A 407 -4.35 4.39 26.33
C THR A 407 -2.91 4.83 26.56
N SER A 408 -1.97 3.89 26.61
CA SER A 408 -0.55 4.14 26.87
C SER A 408 0.35 3.19 26.08
N VAL A 409 1.54 3.67 25.72
CA VAL A 409 2.63 2.90 25.14
C VAL A 409 3.90 3.18 25.96
N VAL A 410 4.51 2.13 26.52
CA VAL A 410 5.80 2.22 27.22
C VAL A 410 6.89 1.71 26.28
N ILE A 411 7.77 2.61 25.86
CA ILE A 411 8.92 2.33 24.99
C ILE A 411 10.15 2.20 25.88
N THR A 412 10.76 1.03 25.90
CA THR A 412 11.92 0.73 26.75
C THR A 412 13.16 0.55 25.88
N GLY A 413 14.27 1.15 26.30
CA GLY A 413 15.59 0.94 25.71
C GLY A 413 16.66 0.76 26.77
N THR A 414 17.92 0.63 26.34
CA THR A 414 19.07 0.35 27.21
C THR A 414 19.39 1.47 28.22
N ALA A 415 19.03 2.72 27.91
CA ALA A 415 19.33 3.88 28.74
C ALA A 415 18.13 4.36 29.59
N GLY A 416 16.93 3.85 29.30
CA GLY A 416 15.72 4.24 30.01
C GLY A 416 14.46 3.94 29.22
N SER A 417 13.34 4.50 29.65
CA SER A 417 12.04 4.35 29.00
C SER A 417 11.33 5.68 28.81
N VAL A 418 10.45 5.72 27.82
CA VAL A 418 9.52 6.83 27.56
C VAL A 418 8.11 6.28 27.53
N THR A 419 7.19 6.95 28.21
CA THR A 419 5.76 6.64 28.15
C THR A 419 5.04 7.68 27.29
N ARG A 420 4.22 7.23 26.35
CA ARG A 420 3.39 8.06 25.49
C ARG A 420 1.94 7.64 25.67
N THR A 421 1.00 8.57 25.58
CA THR A 421 -0.40 8.16 25.39
C THR A 421 -0.56 7.50 24.02
N GLY A 422 -1.57 6.64 23.85
CA GLY A 422 -1.85 6.05 22.52
C GLY A 422 -2.04 7.11 21.44
N TRP A 423 -2.60 8.27 21.81
CA TRP A 423 -2.73 9.45 20.97
C TRP A 423 -1.41 10.07 20.55
N GLN A 424 -0.49 10.26 21.50
CA GLN A 424 0.83 10.81 21.22
C GLN A 424 1.61 9.87 20.32
N PHE A 425 1.63 8.57 20.62
CA PHE A 425 2.34 7.58 19.83
C PHE A 425 1.78 7.44 18.41
N ARG A 426 0.44 7.52 18.25
CA ARG A 426 -0.22 7.65 16.94
C ARG A 426 0.34 8.81 16.14
N GLY A 427 0.41 10.01 16.72
CA GLY A 427 0.96 11.19 16.05
C GLY A 427 2.46 11.11 15.81
N ASP A 428 3.19 10.41 16.68
CA ASP A 428 4.64 10.27 16.58
C ASP A 428 5.09 9.43 15.38
N PHE A 429 4.25 8.49 14.90
CA PHE A 429 4.52 7.60 13.76
C PHE A 429 3.43 7.58 12.67
N ASP A 430 2.58 8.62 12.63
CA ASP A 430 1.51 8.78 11.63
C ASP A 430 0.60 7.53 11.48
N LEU A 431 0.15 7.01 12.62
CA LEU A 431 -0.78 5.87 12.66
C LEU A 431 -2.22 6.35 12.39
N TYR A 432 -3.05 5.48 11.82
CA TYR A 432 -4.41 5.86 11.44
C TYR A 432 -5.31 6.21 12.64
N ALA A 433 -5.22 5.45 13.73
CA ALA A 433 -6.08 5.57 14.90
C ALA A 433 -5.35 5.10 16.17
N PRO A 434 -5.83 5.42 17.38
CA PRO A 434 -5.24 4.96 18.64
C PRO A 434 -5.86 3.66 19.16
N TRP A 435 -6.32 2.78 18.25
CA TRP A 435 -6.70 1.42 18.58
C TRP A 435 -5.73 0.46 17.90
N TYR A 436 -4.69 0.04 18.61
CA TYR A 436 -3.67 -0.84 18.05
C TYR A 436 -2.90 -1.62 19.11
N GLU A 437 -2.26 -2.70 18.68
CA GLU A 437 -1.25 -3.41 19.45
C GLU A 437 0.09 -3.40 18.74
N VAL A 438 1.15 -3.45 19.53
CA VAL A 438 2.54 -3.40 19.07
C VAL A 438 3.18 -4.77 19.26
N PHE A 439 3.68 -5.34 18.17
CA PHE A 439 4.32 -6.64 18.14
C PHE A 439 5.80 -6.47 17.77
N PRO A 440 6.75 -7.08 18.50
CA PRO A 440 8.17 -6.99 18.14
C PRO A 440 8.43 -7.66 16.79
N VAL A 441 9.38 -7.11 16.03
CA VAL A 441 9.98 -7.81 14.90
C VAL A 441 11.29 -8.41 15.36
N ASP A 442 11.33 -9.74 15.41
CA ASP A 442 12.50 -10.46 15.88
C ASP A 442 13.72 -10.14 15.02
N ALA A 443 14.82 -9.88 15.73
CA ALA A 443 16.14 -9.83 15.13
C ALA A 443 16.50 -11.18 14.49
N PRO A 444 17.39 -11.18 13.49
CA PRO A 444 17.92 -12.43 12.97
C PRO A 444 18.62 -13.17 14.11
N ASP A 445 18.25 -14.42 14.35
CA ASP A 445 18.91 -15.26 15.34
C ASP A 445 20.41 -15.41 14.98
N PRO A 446 21.35 -15.03 15.87
CA PRO A 446 22.79 -15.18 15.62
C PRO A 446 23.21 -16.62 15.38
N ALA A 447 22.46 -17.58 15.92
CA ALA A 447 22.68 -19.00 15.74
C ALA A 447 22.02 -19.54 14.46
N ALA A 448 21.27 -18.72 13.72
CA ALA A 448 20.58 -19.18 12.52
C ALA A 448 21.57 -19.60 11.44
N ALA A 449 21.31 -20.75 10.81
CA ALA A 449 22.18 -21.35 9.79
C ALA A 449 22.56 -20.33 8.70
N PRO A 450 23.82 -20.25 8.24
CA PRO A 450 24.21 -19.27 7.22
C PRO A 450 23.38 -19.43 5.94
N VAL A 451 23.19 -18.33 5.20
CA VAL A 451 22.47 -18.32 3.92
C VAL A 451 23.33 -17.60 2.89
N GLY A 452 23.42 -18.18 1.69
CA GLY A 452 24.19 -17.64 0.58
C GLY A 452 23.55 -16.41 -0.05
N SER A 453 24.18 -15.89 -1.10
CA SER A 453 23.67 -14.74 -1.83
C SER A 453 22.29 -15.02 -2.45
N ILE A 454 21.41 -14.03 -2.36
CA ILE A 454 20.04 -14.10 -2.88
C ILE A 454 19.87 -13.03 -3.95
N LEU A 455 19.29 -13.38 -5.09
CA LEU A 455 18.79 -12.42 -6.08
C LEU A 455 17.27 -12.40 -5.99
N LEU A 456 16.67 -11.26 -5.65
CA LEU A 456 15.24 -11.05 -5.81
C LEU A 456 15.00 -10.31 -7.12
N VAL A 457 14.13 -10.84 -7.98
CA VAL A 457 13.66 -10.20 -9.21
C VAL A 457 12.16 -9.99 -9.10
N GLY A 458 11.72 -8.74 -9.12
CA GLY A 458 10.33 -8.36 -8.89
C GLY A 458 9.81 -7.27 -9.81
N ASP A 459 8.49 -7.10 -9.81
CA ASP A 459 7.77 -6.07 -10.56
C ASP A 459 7.34 -4.89 -9.67
N SER A 460 6.31 -4.14 -10.07
CA SER A 460 5.76 -3.02 -9.28
C SER A 460 5.31 -3.42 -7.88
N VAL A 461 4.82 -4.64 -7.67
CA VAL A 461 4.38 -5.09 -6.35
C VAL A 461 5.59 -5.26 -5.43
N SER A 462 6.70 -5.74 -5.97
CA SER A 462 7.96 -5.79 -5.23
C SER A 462 8.52 -4.38 -5.01
N GLU A 463 8.53 -3.52 -6.03
CA GLU A 463 9.01 -2.13 -5.90
C GLU A 463 8.33 -1.37 -4.76
N MET A 464 7.01 -1.54 -4.57
CA MET A 464 6.25 -0.93 -3.48
C MET A 464 6.71 -1.37 -2.07
N ILE A 465 7.35 -2.53 -1.92
CA ILE A 465 7.80 -3.04 -0.62
C ILE A 465 9.28 -2.79 -0.35
N ALA A 466 10.01 -2.06 -1.20
CA ALA A 466 11.45 -1.87 -1.05
C ALA A 466 11.85 -1.36 0.35
N ASP A 467 11.14 -0.36 0.87
CA ASP A 467 11.39 0.21 2.21
C ASP A 467 11.10 -0.79 3.34
N GLU A 468 9.97 -1.48 3.27
CA GLU A 468 9.56 -2.48 4.26
C GLU A 468 10.51 -3.68 4.25
N PHE A 469 10.91 -4.11 3.05
CA PHE A 469 11.88 -5.19 2.83
C PHE A 469 13.26 -4.83 3.38
N ALA A 470 13.72 -3.58 3.21
CA ALA A 470 14.97 -3.09 3.77
C ALA A 470 14.96 -3.09 5.31
N LYS A 471 13.80 -2.85 5.93
CA LYS A 471 13.64 -2.84 7.40
C LYS A 471 13.56 -4.24 8.01
N VAL A 472 12.91 -5.22 7.35
CA VAL A 472 12.61 -6.54 7.97
C VAL A 472 13.32 -7.73 7.34
N VAL A 473 13.52 -7.74 6.03
CA VAL A 473 14.11 -8.91 5.33
C VAL A 473 15.61 -8.76 5.23
N THR A 474 16.08 -7.60 4.75
CA THR A 474 17.50 -7.35 4.48
C THR A 474 18.40 -7.56 5.71
N PRO A 475 18.02 -7.15 6.94
CA PRO A 475 18.86 -7.42 8.12
C PRO A 475 19.06 -8.92 8.41
N ALA A 476 18.07 -9.76 8.08
CA ALA A 476 18.17 -11.22 8.24
C ALA A 476 18.86 -11.93 7.08
N TYR A 477 18.86 -11.31 5.91
CA TYR A 477 19.42 -11.82 4.66
C TYR A 477 20.28 -10.76 3.98
N PRO A 478 21.44 -10.39 4.56
CA PRO A 478 22.22 -9.22 4.12
C PRO A 478 22.88 -9.39 2.75
N LEU A 479 23.03 -10.61 2.25
CA LEU A 479 23.60 -10.91 0.93
C LEU A 479 22.54 -10.86 -0.20
N MET A 480 21.56 -9.97 -0.08
CA MET A 480 20.48 -9.79 -1.04
C MET A 480 20.86 -8.79 -2.14
N ASN A 481 20.71 -9.19 -3.39
CA ASN A 481 20.61 -8.30 -4.54
C ASN A 481 19.13 -8.11 -4.88
N TYR A 482 18.59 -6.95 -4.53
CA TYR A 482 17.18 -6.63 -4.71
C TYR A 482 16.96 -5.92 -6.05
N GLN A 483 16.26 -6.56 -6.98
CA GLN A 483 16.00 -6.04 -8.32
C GLN A 483 14.49 -5.95 -8.58
N ALA A 484 13.87 -4.79 -8.41
CA ALA A 484 12.45 -4.56 -8.68
C ALA A 484 12.20 -3.23 -9.40
N CYS A 485 11.26 -3.23 -10.32
CA CYS A 485 10.79 -2.01 -10.98
C CYS A 485 9.38 -2.18 -11.54
N ALA A 486 8.63 -1.08 -11.66
CA ALA A 486 7.32 -1.09 -12.27
C ALA A 486 7.37 -1.59 -13.74
N GLY A 487 6.35 -2.36 -14.12
CA GLY A 487 6.16 -2.85 -15.48
C GLY A 487 7.01 -4.06 -15.90
N ARG A 488 8.01 -4.47 -15.09
CA ARG A 488 8.84 -5.63 -15.39
C ARG A 488 7.99 -6.89 -15.57
N GLY A 489 8.20 -7.58 -16.68
CA GLY A 489 7.68 -8.93 -16.92
C GLY A 489 8.72 -10.02 -16.68
N MET A 490 8.26 -11.26 -16.67
CA MET A 490 9.10 -12.46 -16.63
C MET A 490 10.09 -12.48 -17.79
N ALA A 491 9.61 -12.23 -19.01
CA ALA A 491 10.44 -12.13 -20.21
C ALA A 491 9.81 -11.21 -21.27
N GLY A 492 10.61 -10.33 -21.85
CA GLY A 492 10.27 -9.46 -22.97
C GLY A 492 9.69 -8.10 -22.63
N ALA A 493 9.32 -7.86 -21.37
CA ALA A 493 8.92 -6.54 -20.87
C ALA A 493 9.94 -6.05 -19.83
N ASP A 494 10.66 -4.98 -20.20
CA ASP A 494 11.62 -4.26 -19.34
C ASP A 494 10.86 -3.36 -18.33
N CYS A 495 11.56 -2.46 -17.65
CA CYS A 495 10.90 -1.53 -16.74
C CYS A 495 10.03 -0.53 -17.54
N LEU A 496 8.87 -0.16 -16.99
CA LEU A 496 8.00 0.85 -17.58
C LEU A 496 8.62 2.25 -17.51
N PHE A 497 9.44 2.48 -16.48
CA PHE A 497 10.13 3.74 -16.23
C PHE A 497 11.63 3.48 -16.08
N THR A 498 12.43 4.50 -16.40
CA THR A 498 13.87 4.45 -16.19
C THR A 498 14.19 4.25 -14.71
N VAL A 499 15.09 3.31 -14.42
CA VAL A 499 15.52 3.01 -13.06
C VAL A 499 16.92 3.54 -12.79
N ALA A 500 17.16 3.97 -11.55
CA ALA A 500 18.48 4.37 -11.09
C ALA A 500 19.29 3.15 -10.60
N PRO A 501 20.63 3.14 -10.76
CA PRO A 501 21.47 2.11 -10.13
C PRO A 501 21.19 1.98 -8.62
N PRO A 502 21.19 0.76 -8.06
CA PRO A 502 21.65 -0.50 -8.65
C PRO A 502 20.58 -1.29 -9.42
N GLN A 503 19.39 -0.73 -9.63
CA GLN A 503 18.32 -1.39 -10.38
C GLN A 503 18.69 -1.49 -11.86
N LEU A 504 18.39 -2.64 -12.48
CA LEU A 504 18.63 -2.88 -13.90
C LEU A 504 17.35 -2.65 -14.72
N ASP A 505 17.46 -1.89 -15.81
CA ASP A 505 16.37 -1.68 -16.78
C ASP A 505 16.28 -2.84 -17.77
N LEU A 506 15.82 -3.99 -17.28
CA LEU A 506 15.69 -5.24 -18.03
C LEU A 506 14.48 -6.03 -17.56
N ASP A 507 13.97 -6.88 -18.45
CA ASP A 507 13.06 -7.97 -18.09
C ASP A 507 13.70 -8.94 -17.07
N GLY A 508 12.87 -9.79 -16.44
CA GLY A 508 13.35 -10.69 -15.40
C GLY A 508 14.46 -11.64 -15.86
N VAL A 509 14.33 -12.23 -17.04
CA VAL A 509 15.34 -13.12 -17.64
C VAL A 509 16.65 -12.37 -17.90
N GLY A 510 16.58 -11.11 -18.32
CA GLY A 510 17.71 -10.21 -18.54
C GLY A 510 18.48 -9.97 -17.25
N VAL A 511 17.77 -9.62 -16.17
CA VAL A 511 18.36 -9.44 -14.83
C VAL A 511 19.10 -10.70 -14.37
N VAL A 512 18.48 -11.87 -14.50
CA VAL A 512 19.14 -13.14 -14.14
C VAL A 512 20.40 -13.36 -14.98
N ASN A 513 20.33 -13.10 -16.29
CA ASN A 513 21.45 -13.35 -17.20
C ASN A 513 22.64 -12.43 -16.95
N THR A 514 22.42 -11.18 -16.55
CA THR A 514 23.48 -10.17 -16.35
C THR A 514 24.04 -10.18 -14.95
N SER A 515 23.24 -10.57 -13.94
CA SER A 515 23.67 -10.59 -12.54
C SER A 515 24.73 -11.67 -12.27
N ALA A 516 25.55 -11.44 -11.24
CA ALA A 516 26.40 -12.50 -10.68
C ALA A 516 25.54 -13.70 -10.23
N THR A 517 26.06 -14.93 -10.34
CA THR A 517 25.32 -16.14 -9.97
C THR A 517 25.04 -16.16 -8.47
N PRO A 518 23.77 -16.09 -8.03
CA PRO A 518 23.42 -16.22 -6.61
C PRO A 518 23.33 -17.70 -6.19
N ALA A 519 23.33 -17.97 -4.89
CA ALA A 519 22.94 -19.28 -4.38
C ALA A 519 21.44 -19.53 -4.54
N ILE A 520 20.65 -18.45 -4.41
CA ILE A 520 19.19 -18.45 -4.34
C ILE A 520 18.63 -17.38 -5.27
N ALA A 521 17.56 -17.69 -6.01
CA ALA A 521 16.79 -16.69 -6.74
C ALA A 521 15.34 -16.67 -6.26
N ILE A 522 14.84 -15.48 -5.92
CA ILE A 522 13.42 -15.21 -5.65
C ILE A 522 12.86 -14.48 -6.87
N VAL A 523 11.80 -15.01 -7.47
CA VAL A 523 11.15 -14.44 -8.65
C VAL A 523 9.70 -14.11 -8.29
N ALA A 524 9.44 -12.81 -8.10
CA ALA A 524 8.13 -12.23 -7.80
C ALA A 524 7.64 -11.42 -9.01
N LEU A 525 7.45 -12.13 -10.13
CA LEU A 525 7.00 -11.58 -11.41
C LEU A 525 5.73 -12.30 -11.84
N GLY A 526 4.97 -11.66 -12.74
CA GLY A 526 3.81 -12.25 -13.39
C GLY A 526 2.59 -11.33 -13.48
N TYR A 527 2.52 -10.25 -12.69
CA TYR A 527 1.39 -9.33 -12.77
C TYR A 527 1.36 -8.54 -14.10
N ASN A 528 2.52 -8.30 -14.71
CA ASN A 528 2.63 -7.58 -15.99
C ASN A 528 2.57 -8.50 -17.22
N ASP A 529 2.68 -9.81 -17.02
CA ASP A 529 2.77 -10.79 -18.10
C ASP A 529 1.39 -11.23 -18.62
N ASP A 530 1.33 -11.71 -19.86
CA ASP A 530 0.09 -12.28 -20.42
C ASP A 530 -0.04 -13.76 -19.97
N PRO A 531 -1.10 -14.11 -19.21
CA PRO A 531 -1.29 -15.48 -18.72
C PRO A 531 -1.36 -16.55 -19.82
N ASN A 532 -1.60 -16.17 -21.09
CA ASN A 532 -1.63 -17.11 -22.21
C ASN A 532 -0.26 -17.56 -22.68
N VAL A 533 0.77 -16.75 -22.47
CA VAL A 533 2.16 -17.06 -22.85
C VAL A 533 3.08 -17.24 -21.65
N TYR A 534 2.61 -16.92 -20.45
CA TYR A 534 3.37 -16.98 -19.20
C TYR A 534 4.07 -18.30 -18.94
N GLU A 535 3.47 -19.44 -19.30
CA GLU A 535 4.14 -20.74 -19.16
C GLU A 535 5.45 -20.77 -19.95
N ALA A 536 5.46 -20.28 -21.20
CA ALA A 536 6.67 -20.23 -22.01
C ALA A 536 7.74 -19.29 -21.42
N GLU A 537 7.32 -18.22 -20.76
CA GLU A 537 8.20 -17.25 -20.10
C GLU A 537 8.80 -17.82 -18.81
N VAL A 538 8.00 -18.51 -18.00
CA VAL A 538 8.49 -19.30 -16.85
C VAL A 538 9.52 -20.32 -17.31
N GLN A 539 9.29 -20.98 -18.44
CA GLN A 539 10.26 -21.91 -19.01
C GLN A 539 11.57 -21.22 -19.46
N GLN A 540 11.50 -20.00 -19.97
CA GLN A 540 12.67 -19.20 -20.32
C GLN A 540 13.45 -18.76 -19.08
N MET A 541 12.75 -18.35 -18.02
CA MET A 541 13.32 -18.03 -16.71
C MET A 541 14.00 -19.25 -16.08
N MET A 542 13.31 -20.39 -16.04
CA MET A 542 13.88 -21.64 -15.53
C MET A 542 15.14 -22.07 -16.29
N ALA A 543 15.18 -21.86 -17.61
CA ALA A 543 16.37 -22.09 -18.41
C ALA A 543 17.53 -21.16 -18.02
N ALA A 544 17.27 -19.86 -17.83
CA ALA A 544 18.30 -18.91 -17.40
C ALA A 544 18.87 -19.27 -16.01
N LEU A 545 17.99 -19.57 -15.05
CA LEU A 545 18.38 -19.91 -13.68
C LEU A 545 19.17 -21.24 -13.62
N THR A 546 18.69 -22.27 -14.34
CA THR A 546 19.36 -23.59 -14.38
C THR A 546 20.69 -23.53 -15.12
N ALA A 547 20.79 -22.75 -16.21
CA ALA A 547 22.04 -22.56 -16.94
C ALA A 547 23.13 -21.93 -16.07
N LYS A 548 22.74 -21.10 -15.09
CA LYS A 548 23.63 -20.53 -14.07
C LYS A 548 23.90 -21.46 -12.88
N GLY A 549 23.23 -22.61 -12.80
CA GLY A 549 23.38 -23.56 -11.70
C GLY A 549 22.92 -23.00 -10.35
N ILE A 550 21.88 -22.18 -10.36
CA ILE A 550 21.25 -21.70 -9.12
C ILE A 550 20.65 -22.91 -8.39
N GLN A 551 20.98 -23.03 -7.11
CA GLN A 551 20.67 -24.24 -6.33
C GLN A 551 19.24 -24.22 -5.78
N ARG A 552 18.71 -23.03 -5.46
CA ARG A 552 17.34 -22.84 -4.97
C ARG A 552 16.65 -21.73 -5.75
N ILE A 553 15.49 -22.05 -6.32
CA ILE A 553 14.62 -21.12 -7.04
C ILE A 553 13.33 -21.00 -6.26
N ILE A 554 12.90 -19.77 -5.99
CA ILE A 554 11.71 -19.47 -5.21
C ILE A 554 10.83 -18.59 -6.08
N PHE A 555 9.67 -19.08 -6.52
CA PHE A 555 8.66 -18.25 -7.13
C PHE A 555 7.70 -17.73 -6.06
N VAL A 556 7.22 -16.50 -6.22
CA VAL A 556 6.08 -15.98 -5.45
C VAL A 556 4.89 -15.96 -6.38
N ASN A 557 3.81 -16.65 -6.02
CA ASN A 557 2.61 -16.69 -6.86
C ASN A 557 1.79 -15.38 -6.72
N MET A 558 0.84 -15.16 -7.62
CA MET A 558 0.07 -13.91 -7.71
C MET A 558 -1.29 -14.04 -7.04
N SER A 559 -1.73 -12.97 -6.36
CA SER A 559 -3.09 -12.88 -5.86
C SER A 559 -4.09 -12.90 -7.00
N THR A 560 -5.13 -13.73 -6.86
CA THR A 560 -6.20 -13.91 -7.86
C THR A 560 -7.41 -13.02 -7.60
N ARG A 561 -7.34 -12.13 -6.61
CA ARG A 561 -8.40 -11.18 -6.27
C ARG A 561 -8.78 -10.27 -7.43
N ALA A 562 -7.77 -9.82 -8.14
CA ALA A 562 -7.93 -9.04 -9.34
C ALA A 562 -8.42 -9.92 -10.50
N THR A 563 -9.57 -9.56 -11.06
CA THR A 563 -10.18 -10.27 -12.19
C THR A 563 -9.75 -9.70 -13.55
N SER A 564 -8.87 -8.67 -13.56
CA SER A 564 -8.40 -8.03 -14.79
C SER A 564 -7.57 -8.94 -15.69
N ARG A 565 -6.95 -9.99 -15.13
CA ARG A 565 -6.18 -11.02 -15.85
C ARG A 565 -6.36 -12.37 -15.16
N ASN A 566 -6.16 -13.46 -15.90
CA ASN A 566 -6.26 -14.81 -15.37
C ASN A 566 -4.97 -15.22 -14.63
N TYR A 567 -4.74 -14.65 -13.45
CA TYR A 567 -3.58 -14.99 -12.61
C TYR A 567 -3.61 -16.43 -12.10
N ALA A 568 -4.79 -17.07 -12.03
CA ALA A 568 -4.89 -18.49 -11.68
C ALA A 568 -4.17 -19.38 -12.73
N LYS A 569 -4.31 -19.05 -14.03
CA LYS A 569 -3.55 -19.72 -15.10
C LYS A 569 -2.05 -19.49 -14.97
N ALA A 570 -1.64 -18.28 -14.61
CA ALA A 570 -0.23 -17.96 -14.38
C ALA A 570 0.33 -18.73 -13.16
N ASN A 571 -0.43 -18.81 -12.05
CA ASN A 571 -0.08 -19.59 -10.86
C ASN A 571 0.06 -21.10 -11.16
N ALA A 572 -0.79 -21.65 -12.04
CA ALA A 572 -0.68 -23.06 -12.46
C ALA A 572 0.64 -23.35 -13.21
N ALA A 573 1.15 -22.38 -13.97
CA ALA A 573 2.47 -22.51 -14.62
C ALA A 573 3.62 -22.55 -13.61
N LEU A 574 3.54 -21.75 -12.53
CA LEU A 574 4.53 -21.78 -11.44
C LEU A 574 4.51 -23.12 -10.68
N LEU A 575 3.31 -23.64 -10.39
CA LEU A 575 3.15 -24.98 -9.78
C LEU A 575 3.70 -26.10 -10.68
N THR A 576 3.55 -25.98 -12.00
CA THR A 576 4.16 -26.92 -12.95
C THR A 576 5.69 -26.87 -12.90
N ALA A 577 6.27 -25.68 -12.75
CA ALA A 577 7.72 -25.52 -12.57
C ALA A 577 8.23 -26.12 -11.24
N ALA A 578 7.39 -26.13 -10.20
CA ALA A 578 7.67 -26.73 -8.89
C ALA A 578 7.82 -28.27 -8.92
N ALA A 579 7.57 -28.93 -10.05
CA ALA A 579 7.95 -30.33 -10.25
C ALA A 579 9.48 -30.53 -10.23
N ASN A 580 10.27 -29.46 -10.38
CA ASN A 580 11.70 -29.48 -10.12
C ASN A 580 11.95 -29.31 -8.60
N PRO A 581 12.67 -30.23 -7.94
CA PRO A 581 12.90 -30.16 -6.49
C PRO A 581 13.72 -28.95 -6.02
N ALA A 582 14.45 -28.29 -6.93
CA ALA A 582 15.13 -27.03 -6.65
C ALA A 582 14.17 -25.83 -6.59
N VAL A 583 12.91 -26.00 -6.99
CA VAL A 583 11.90 -24.93 -7.06
C VAL A 583 10.95 -25.01 -5.88
N THR A 584 10.68 -23.87 -5.27
CA THR A 584 9.64 -23.69 -4.24
C THR A 584 8.71 -22.57 -4.70
N VAL A 585 7.41 -22.70 -4.45
CA VAL A 585 6.43 -21.64 -4.72
C VAL A 585 5.89 -21.14 -3.39
N LEU A 586 6.12 -19.87 -3.08
CA LEU A 586 5.52 -19.19 -1.95
C LEU A 586 4.10 -18.75 -2.33
N ASP A 587 3.12 -19.17 -1.52
CA ASP A 587 1.70 -18.98 -1.81
C ASP A 587 1.14 -17.66 -1.26
N TRP A 588 1.53 -16.56 -1.91
CA TRP A 588 0.97 -15.24 -1.62
C TRP A 588 -0.52 -15.16 -1.94
N ASN A 589 -1.00 -15.89 -2.94
CA ASN A 589 -2.42 -15.97 -3.26
C ASN A 589 -3.23 -16.45 -2.06
N ALA A 590 -2.84 -17.57 -1.44
CA ALA A 590 -3.50 -18.07 -0.25
C ALA A 590 -3.33 -17.12 0.95
N ALA A 591 -2.12 -16.63 1.21
CA ALA A 591 -1.84 -15.72 2.32
C ALA A 591 -2.67 -14.43 2.25
N SER A 592 -2.94 -13.97 1.02
CA SER A 592 -3.69 -12.75 0.77
C SER A 592 -5.18 -12.98 0.46
N SER A 593 -5.74 -14.19 0.59
CA SER A 593 -7.08 -14.54 0.06
C SER A 593 -8.29 -14.28 0.98
N ALA A 594 -8.10 -14.24 2.31
CA ALA A 594 -9.24 -14.14 3.23
C ALA A 594 -9.93 -12.76 3.18
N PRO A 595 -11.24 -12.63 3.47
CA PRO A 595 -12.00 -11.40 3.19
C PRO A 595 -11.36 -10.10 3.72
N ASN A 596 -10.79 -10.13 4.92
CA ASN A 596 -10.17 -8.95 5.53
C ASN A 596 -8.87 -8.51 4.82
N GLN A 597 -8.20 -9.40 4.08
CA GLN A 597 -6.97 -9.08 3.33
C GLN A 597 -7.22 -8.25 2.07
N TRP A 598 -8.47 -7.97 1.69
CA TRP A 598 -8.76 -6.95 0.65
C TRP A 598 -8.07 -5.62 0.95
N ARG A 599 -7.93 -5.28 2.24
CA ARG A 599 -7.23 -4.06 2.71
C ARG A 599 -5.74 -4.02 2.40
N TRP A 600 -5.12 -5.17 2.08
CA TRP A 600 -3.72 -5.21 1.69
C TRP A 600 -3.51 -4.68 0.27
N PHE A 601 -4.58 -4.57 -0.49
CA PHE A 601 -4.56 -4.05 -1.85
C PHE A 601 -5.13 -2.65 -1.87
N ASP A 602 -4.55 -1.79 -2.70
CA ASP A 602 -5.14 -0.49 -3.01
C ASP A 602 -6.39 -0.71 -3.87
N ASN A 603 -7.54 -0.32 -3.31
CA ASN A 603 -8.86 -0.40 -3.94
C ASN A 603 -9.30 0.90 -4.62
N THR A 604 -8.44 1.93 -4.59
CA THR A 604 -8.73 3.25 -5.16
C THR A 604 -8.07 3.45 -6.53
N SER A 605 -7.01 2.69 -6.81
CA SER A 605 -6.33 2.71 -8.11
C SER A 605 -7.10 1.94 -9.18
N LEU A 606 -7.39 2.60 -10.30
CA LEU A 606 -8.05 2.00 -11.48
C LEU A 606 -7.20 0.89 -12.15
N CYS A 607 -5.92 0.76 -11.80
CA CYS A 607 -5.04 -0.29 -12.30
C CYS A 607 -5.11 -1.54 -11.41
N CYS A 608 -5.77 -2.56 -11.95
CA CYS A 608 -5.64 -3.99 -11.66
C CYS A 608 -5.82 -4.52 -10.22
N TRP A 609 -6.10 -3.76 -9.16
CA TRP A 609 -6.40 -4.30 -7.80
C TRP A 609 -5.32 -5.26 -7.23
N VAL A 610 -4.08 -5.15 -7.72
CA VAL A 610 -2.92 -5.96 -7.29
C VAL A 610 -1.85 -5.14 -6.59
N HIS A 611 -1.88 -3.81 -6.74
CA HIS A 611 -0.99 -2.90 -6.03
C HIS A 611 -1.32 -2.89 -4.55
N LEU A 612 -0.29 -2.77 -3.73
CA LEU A 612 -0.41 -2.92 -2.28
C LEU A 612 -0.72 -1.58 -1.63
N SER A 613 -1.68 -1.59 -0.72
CA SER A 613 -1.82 -0.51 0.26
C SER A 613 -0.60 -0.47 1.18
N THR A 614 -0.46 0.59 1.97
CA THR A 614 0.58 0.66 3.01
C THR A 614 0.56 -0.55 3.96
N SER A 615 -0.63 -1.06 4.31
CA SER A 615 -0.77 -2.27 5.12
C SER A 615 -0.28 -3.51 4.36
N GLY A 616 -0.63 -3.62 3.08
CA GLY A 616 -0.19 -4.75 2.27
C GLY A 616 1.30 -4.78 1.99
N GLN A 617 1.94 -3.61 1.91
CA GLN A 617 3.39 -3.52 1.76
C GLN A 617 4.11 -4.16 2.94
N THR A 618 3.71 -3.80 4.17
CA THR A 618 4.24 -4.40 5.40
C THR A 618 3.92 -5.91 5.46
N GLU A 619 2.67 -6.32 5.22
CA GLU A 619 2.28 -7.73 5.33
C GLU A 619 2.92 -8.61 4.25
N PHE A 620 3.18 -8.09 3.05
CA PHE A 620 3.90 -8.83 2.01
C PHE A 620 5.39 -8.98 2.35
N ALA A 621 6.04 -7.94 2.87
CA ALA A 621 7.43 -8.03 3.33
C ALA A 621 7.57 -9.01 4.50
N LEU A 622 6.64 -8.99 5.46
CA LEU A 622 6.60 -9.96 6.58
C LEU A 622 6.34 -11.38 6.09
N PHE A 623 5.43 -11.57 5.12
CA PHE A 623 5.22 -12.87 4.48
C PHE A 623 6.52 -13.42 3.91
N LEU A 624 7.25 -12.63 3.11
CA LEU A 624 8.53 -13.06 2.55
C LEU A 624 9.54 -13.40 3.66
N ARG A 625 9.65 -12.56 4.70
CA ARG A 625 10.54 -12.82 5.85
C ARG A 625 10.22 -14.16 6.51
N GLN A 626 8.95 -14.40 6.85
CA GLN A 626 8.50 -15.61 7.52
C GLN A 626 8.72 -16.86 6.67
N GLN A 627 8.46 -16.78 5.37
CA GLN A 627 8.68 -17.91 4.47
C GLN A 627 10.18 -18.25 4.35
N LEU A 628 11.05 -17.24 4.24
CA LEU A 628 12.49 -17.45 4.20
C LEU A 628 13.02 -18.04 5.52
N ASP A 629 12.55 -17.53 6.67
CA ASP A 629 12.96 -18.05 7.99
C ASP A 629 12.52 -19.51 8.16
N ALA A 630 11.30 -19.87 7.73
CA ALA A 630 10.83 -21.25 7.75
C ALA A 630 11.68 -22.16 6.85
N MET A 631 12.04 -21.70 5.65
CA MET A 631 12.92 -22.46 4.75
C MET A 631 14.34 -22.58 5.31
N ARG A 632 14.86 -21.54 5.97
CA ARG A 632 16.17 -21.55 6.64
C ARG A 632 16.20 -22.58 7.77
N ALA A 633 15.16 -22.61 8.60
CA ALA A 633 15.02 -23.59 9.69
C ALA A 633 14.94 -25.03 9.18
N GLN A 634 14.38 -25.24 7.98
CA GLN A 634 14.31 -26.54 7.31
C GLN A 634 15.60 -26.91 6.55
N GLY A 635 16.62 -26.05 6.53
CA GLY A 635 17.86 -26.28 5.78
C GLY A 635 17.69 -26.25 4.26
N LEU A 636 16.64 -25.59 3.76
CA LEU A 636 16.32 -25.51 2.33
C LEU A 636 17.06 -24.38 1.60
N LEU A 637 17.66 -23.44 2.35
CA LEU A 637 18.41 -22.31 1.80
C LEU A 637 19.91 -22.64 1.74
N PRO A 638 20.53 -22.71 0.55
CA PRO A 638 21.94 -23.01 0.40
C PRO A 638 22.86 -21.90 0.93
N VAL A 639 24.04 -22.29 1.43
CA VAL A 639 25.03 -21.41 2.08
C VAL A 639 25.96 -20.70 1.09
N THR A 640 26.25 -21.29 -0.06
CA THR A 640 27.21 -20.78 -1.03
C THR A 640 26.67 -20.86 -2.44
N ALA A 641 26.98 -19.83 -3.24
CA ALA A 641 26.74 -19.89 -4.67
C ALA A 641 27.66 -20.95 -5.29
N ALA A 642 27.14 -21.74 -6.22
CA ALA A 642 28.00 -22.61 -7.01
C ALA A 642 28.82 -21.74 -7.97
N ALA A 643 30.15 -21.80 -7.89
CA ALA A 643 31.03 -21.17 -8.86
C ALA A 643 31.03 -22.01 -10.16
N VAL A 644 29.95 -21.89 -10.93
CA VAL A 644 29.76 -22.66 -12.16
C VAL A 644 29.68 -21.76 -13.38
N ALA A 645 30.35 -22.19 -14.45
CA ALA A 645 30.23 -21.57 -15.76
C ALA A 645 28.78 -21.67 -16.26
N VAL A 646 28.29 -20.59 -16.89
CA VAL A 646 27.00 -20.57 -17.56
C VAL A 646 26.98 -21.62 -18.67
N LEU A 647 25.95 -22.45 -18.71
CA LEU A 647 25.73 -23.46 -19.77
C LEU A 647 24.46 -23.12 -20.58
N PRO A 648 24.55 -22.27 -21.61
CA PRO A 648 23.41 -21.93 -22.45
C PRO A 648 22.78 -23.19 -23.06
N GLY A 649 21.45 -23.31 -22.99
CA GLY A 649 20.73 -24.46 -23.54
C GLY A 649 20.43 -25.57 -22.52
N LEU A 650 20.75 -25.38 -21.24
CA LEU A 650 20.17 -26.16 -20.15
C LEU A 650 18.92 -25.48 -19.57
N PRO A 651 17.97 -26.25 -19.00
CA PRO A 651 17.93 -27.72 -18.99
C PRO A 651 17.37 -28.30 -20.31
N LEU A 652 17.78 -29.52 -20.68
CA LEU A 652 17.21 -30.22 -21.85
C LEU A 652 16.02 -31.09 -21.45
N ARG A 653 14.96 -31.03 -22.25
CA ARG A 653 13.73 -31.80 -22.08
C ARG A 653 13.05 -32.06 -23.42
N LYS A 654 11.90 -32.76 -23.36
CA LYS A 654 11.08 -33.02 -24.54
C LYS A 654 10.86 -31.75 -25.36
N THR A 655 10.89 -31.89 -26.69
CA THR A 655 10.80 -30.82 -27.70
C THR A 655 12.08 -30.02 -27.95
N ASN A 656 13.11 -30.15 -27.11
CA ASN A 656 14.41 -29.55 -27.38
C ASN A 656 15.17 -30.31 -28.46
N GLN A 657 15.98 -29.57 -29.21
CA GLN A 657 16.75 -30.12 -30.32
C GLN A 657 18.14 -29.50 -30.41
N GLY A 658 19.08 -30.25 -30.99
CA GLY A 658 20.41 -29.78 -31.35
C GLY A 658 21.56 -30.58 -30.74
N VAL A 659 22.76 -30.02 -30.82
CA VAL A 659 24.02 -30.72 -30.49
C VAL A 659 24.12 -31.19 -29.04
N MET A 660 23.53 -30.44 -28.10
CA MET A 660 23.53 -30.85 -26.70
C MET A 660 22.68 -32.12 -26.50
N VAL A 661 21.55 -32.24 -27.21
CA VAL A 661 20.70 -33.45 -27.18
C VAL A 661 21.44 -34.64 -27.79
N THR A 662 22.09 -34.46 -28.94
CA THR A 662 22.90 -35.52 -29.56
C THR A 662 24.00 -36.01 -28.62
N THR A 663 24.63 -35.11 -27.88
CA THR A 663 25.67 -35.42 -26.89
C THR A 663 25.11 -36.28 -25.76
N VAL A 664 23.96 -35.88 -25.18
CA VAL A 664 23.27 -36.64 -24.14
C VAL A 664 22.86 -38.03 -24.64
N GLN A 665 22.24 -38.13 -25.83
CA GLN A 665 21.82 -39.41 -26.40
C GLN A 665 23.01 -40.38 -26.58
N LYS A 666 24.16 -39.88 -27.04
CA LYS A 666 25.40 -40.67 -27.14
C LYS A 666 25.88 -41.14 -25.78
N LYS A 667 25.94 -40.24 -24.78
CA LYS A 667 26.36 -40.58 -23.41
C LYS A 667 25.44 -41.61 -22.76
N LEU A 668 24.12 -41.47 -22.90
CA LEU A 668 23.15 -42.43 -22.38
C LEU A 668 23.29 -43.81 -23.03
N ASN A 669 23.48 -43.87 -24.35
CA ASN A 669 23.74 -45.15 -25.04
C ASN A 669 24.95 -45.88 -24.47
N THR A 670 26.04 -45.14 -24.18
CA THR A 670 27.25 -45.70 -23.58
C THR A 670 27.03 -46.10 -22.12
N LEU A 671 26.55 -45.18 -21.28
CA LEU A 671 26.46 -45.37 -19.83
C LEU A 671 25.41 -46.42 -19.42
N LEU A 672 24.30 -46.51 -20.17
CA LEU A 672 23.23 -47.49 -19.92
C LEU A 672 23.40 -48.78 -20.74
N GLY A 673 24.47 -48.90 -21.55
CA GLY A 673 24.73 -50.08 -22.37
C GLY A 673 23.65 -50.36 -23.43
N LEU A 674 22.99 -49.33 -23.96
CA LEU A 674 21.88 -49.49 -24.90
C LEU A 674 22.37 -49.92 -26.29
N LYS A 675 21.93 -51.10 -26.74
CA LYS A 675 22.31 -51.73 -28.02
C LYS A 675 21.09 -52.21 -28.80
N GLY A 676 21.27 -52.49 -30.10
CA GLY A 676 20.23 -53.01 -30.98
C GLY A 676 18.96 -52.17 -30.93
N VAL A 677 17.80 -52.82 -30.79
CA VAL A 677 16.48 -52.17 -30.70
C VAL A 677 16.30 -51.25 -29.47
N LYS A 678 17.15 -51.40 -28.43
CA LYS A 678 17.10 -50.54 -27.24
C LYS A 678 17.98 -49.28 -27.38
N LYS A 679 18.84 -49.22 -28.40
CA LYS A 679 19.74 -48.09 -28.65
C LYS A 679 18.92 -46.84 -29.01
N LEU A 680 19.20 -45.72 -28.35
CA LEU A 680 18.62 -44.44 -28.72
C LEU A 680 19.18 -43.98 -30.07
N SER A 681 18.29 -43.50 -30.94
CA SER A 681 18.66 -42.65 -32.06
C SER A 681 19.44 -41.43 -31.55
N THR A 682 20.55 -41.09 -32.20
CA THR A 682 21.37 -39.90 -31.87
C THR A 682 21.09 -38.78 -32.86
N ASP A 683 19.80 -38.53 -33.10
CA ASP A 683 19.26 -37.56 -34.06
C ASP A 683 19.26 -36.11 -33.54
N GLY A 684 19.59 -35.91 -32.27
CA GLY A 684 19.54 -34.59 -31.64
C GLY A 684 18.12 -34.11 -31.35
N GLN A 685 17.11 -34.99 -31.35
CA GLN A 685 15.74 -34.66 -30.96
C GLN A 685 15.41 -35.28 -29.60
N TYR A 686 15.03 -34.45 -28.62
CA TYR A 686 14.72 -34.95 -27.29
C TYR A 686 13.28 -35.48 -27.28
N GLY A 687 13.13 -36.77 -27.59
CA GLY A 687 11.85 -37.46 -27.64
C GLY A 687 11.46 -38.18 -26.35
N SER A 688 10.38 -38.96 -26.41
CA SER A 688 9.92 -39.81 -25.32
C SER A 688 10.95 -40.88 -24.93
N GLY A 689 11.64 -41.47 -25.90
CA GLY A 689 12.71 -42.44 -25.67
C GLY A 689 13.88 -41.85 -24.88
N THR A 690 14.36 -40.67 -25.27
CA THR A 690 15.42 -39.94 -24.54
C THR A 690 14.98 -39.60 -23.11
N SER A 691 13.76 -39.08 -22.93
CA SER A 691 13.23 -38.78 -21.59
C SER A 691 13.18 -40.00 -20.69
N ARG A 692 12.78 -41.17 -21.22
CA ARG A 692 12.75 -42.43 -20.46
C ARG A 692 14.16 -42.88 -20.06
N ALA A 693 15.12 -42.81 -20.99
CA ALA A 693 16.51 -43.16 -20.70
C ALA A 693 17.13 -42.22 -19.66
N VAL A 694 16.81 -40.92 -19.69
CA VAL A 694 17.25 -39.97 -18.66
C VAL A 694 16.68 -40.33 -17.30
N LYS A 695 15.39 -40.69 -17.22
CA LYS A 695 14.79 -41.17 -15.97
C LYS A 695 15.52 -42.40 -15.42
N THR A 696 15.78 -43.39 -16.28
CA THR A 696 16.55 -44.60 -15.90
C THR A 696 17.94 -44.24 -15.38
N PHE A 697 18.64 -43.34 -16.07
CA PHE A 697 19.96 -42.88 -15.64
C PHE A 697 19.89 -42.17 -14.29
N GLN A 698 18.97 -41.22 -14.12
CA GLN A 698 18.76 -40.49 -12.86
C GLN A 698 18.50 -41.44 -11.70
N THR A 699 17.70 -42.50 -11.91
CA THR A 699 17.51 -43.57 -10.91
C THR A 699 18.83 -44.27 -10.57
N GLN A 700 19.66 -44.63 -11.54
CA GLN A 700 20.93 -45.32 -11.30
C GLN A 700 21.95 -44.48 -10.52
N VAL A 701 21.93 -43.16 -10.70
CA VAL A 701 22.84 -42.23 -10.02
C VAL A 701 22.20 -41.51 -8.83
N ALA A 702 21.06 -42.00 -8.36
CA ALA A 702 20.32 -41.45 -7.21
C ALA A 702 20.00 -39.94 -7.32
N LEU A 703 19.74 -39.45 -8.54
CA LEU A 703 19.24 -38.11 -8.78
C LEU A 703 17.70 -38.09 -8.85
N PRO A 704 17.06 -36.94 -8.62
CA PRO A 704 15.63 -36.77 -8.84
C PRO A 704 15.20 -37.22 -10.24
N VAL A 705 14.19 -38.10 -10.32
CA VAL A 705 13.76 -38.77 -11.55
C VAL A 705 12.80 -37.88 -12.36
N THR A 706 13.31 -36.78 -12.88
CA THR A 706 12.52 -35.77 -13.62
C THR A 706 12.38 -36.11 -15.11
N GLY A 707 13.35 -36.83 -15.68
CA GLY A 707 13.47 -37.04 -17.12
C GLY A 707 13.90 -35.79 -17.89
N ILE A 708 14.41 -34.79 -17.17
CA ILE A 708 14.98 -33.52 -17.65
C ILE A 708 16.48 -33.55 -17.36
N VAL A 709 17.31 -33.15 -18.33
CA VAL A 709 18.76 -32.97 -18.11
C VAL A 709 19.00 -31.55 -17.64
N ASP A 710 18.97 -31.37 -16.33
CA ASP A 710 19.43 -30.17 -15.64
C ASP A 710 20.96 -30.16 -15.45
N ARG A 711 21.48 -29.21 -14.68
CA ARG A 711 22.91 -29.10 -14.41
C ARG A 711 23.46 -30.33 -13.70
N ALA A 712 22.80 -30.81 -12.66
CA ALA A 712 23.24 -31.99 -11.90
C ALA A 712 23.28 -33.24 -12.78
N THR A 713 22.26 -33.44 -13.62
CA THR A 713 22.21 -34.55 -14.58
C THR A 713 23.29 -34.41 -15.65
N TRP A 714 23.52 -33.21 -16.16
CA TRP A 714 24.60 -32.93 -17.12
C TRP A 714 25.98 -33.27 -16.53
N ASP A 715 26.22 -32.86 -15.30
CA ASP A 715 27.47 -33.11 -14.60
C ASP A 715 27.66 -34.62 -14.33
N ALA A 716 26.61 -35.32 -13.87
CA ALA A 716 26.61 -36.77 -13.64
C ALA A 716 26.84 -37.60 -14.92
N LEU A 717 26.50 -37.07 -16.11
CA LEU A 717 26.84 -37.70 -17.40
C LEU A 717 28.35 -37.57 -17.75
N GLY A 718 29.15 -36.97 -16.86
CA GLY A 718 30.57 -36.70 -17.06
C GLY A 718 30.82 -35.53 -18.00
N LEU A 719 29.93 -34.53 -18.03
CA LEU A 719 30.01 -33.38 -18.93
C LEU A 719 30.28 -32.05 -18.21
N ALA A 720 30.54 -32.07 -16.90
CA ALA A 720 30.70 -30.86 -16.08
C ALA A 720 31.76 -29.86 -16.60
N GLY A 721 32.92 -30.36 -17.04
CA GLY A 721 34.00 -29.54 -17.60
C GLY A 721 33.84 -29.20 -19.09
N ARG A 722 32.80 -29.72 -19.76
CA ARG A 722 32.60 -29.59 -21.21
C ARG A 722 31.72 -28.40 -21.57
N THR A 723 32.12 -27.22 -21.12
CA THR A 723 31.44 -25.95 -21.43
C THR A 723 31.45 -25.64 -22.94
N ASP A 724 32.41 -26.20 -23.67
CA ASP A 724 32.50 -26.17 -25.13
C ASP A 724 31.34 -26.89 -25.84
N LEU A 725 30.62 -27.76 -25.14
CA LEU A 725 29.45 -28.48 -25.68
C LEU A 725 28.13 -27.73 -25.46
N ALA A 726 28.09 -26.74 -24.55
CA ALA A 726 26.93 -25.90 -24.30
C ALA A 726 26.79 -24.81 -25.38
N ILE A 727 26.45 -25.25 -26.59
CA ILE A 727 26.37 -24.41 -27.78
C ILE A 727 24.95 -24.43 -28.35
N LEU A 728 24.40 -23.23 -28.54
CA LEU A 728 23.22 -22.99 -29.37
C LEU A 728 23.67 -22.52 -30.77
N LYS A 729 23.16 -23.17 -31.82
CA LYS A 729 23.49 -22.87 -33.22
C LYS A 729 22.34 -23.23 -34.14
N SER A 730 22.46 -22.97 -35.45
CA SER A 730 21.45 -23.36 -36.44
C SER A 730 20.98 -24.82 -36.25
N GLY A 731 19.66 -25.00 -36.16
CA GLY A 731 19.00 -26.29 -35.87
C GLY A 731 18.78 -26.58 -34.38
N SER A 732 19.31 -25.75 -33.46
CA SER A 732 18.96 -25.82 -32.04
C SER A 732 17.52 -25.34 -31.83
N ARG A 733 16.78 -26.03 -30.95
CA ARG A 733 15.47 -25.58 -30.46
C ARG A 733 15.45 -25.60 -28.93
N HIS A 734 15.37 -24.43 -28.30
CA HIS A 734 15.41 -24.26 -26.84
C HIS A 734 14.87 -22.87 -26.40
N PRO A 735 14.21 -22.73 -25.24
CA PRO A 735 13.74 -21.42 -24.73
C PRO A 735 14.81 -20.34 -24.66
N SER A 736 16.06 -20.67 -24.31
CA SER A 736 17.19 -19.74 -24.29
C SER A 736 17.50 -19.07 -25.65
N VAL A 737 17.06 -19.66 -26.77
CA VAL A 737 17.20 -19.03 -28.10
C VAL A 737 16.42 -17.73 -28.17
N ARG A 738 15.27 -17.66 -27.49
CA ARG A 738 14.46 -16.45 -27.42
C ARG A 738 15.21 -15.30 -26.72
N SER A 739 15.96 -15.60 -25.66
CA SER A 739 16.81 -14.62 -24.97
C SER A 739 17.88 -14.05 -25.92
N ILE A 740 18.50 -14.91 -26.75
CA ILE A 740 19.49 -14.48 -27.75
C ILE A 740 18.84 -13.54 -28.76
N GLN A 741 17.65 -13.87 -29.25
CA GLN A 741 16.92 -13.07 -30.23
C GLN A 741 16.52 -11.70 -29.65
N GLN A 742 16.04 -11.66 -28.40
CA GLN A 742 15.70 -10.42 -27.70
C GLN A 742 16.93 -9.53 -27.51
N ALA A 743 18.03 -10.08 -26.99
CA ALA A 743 19.26 -9.33 -26.77
C ALA A 743 19.87 -8.81 -28.08
N LEU A 744 19.90 -9.63 -29.14
CA LEU A 744 20.38 -9.19 -30.46
C LEU A 744 19.48 -8.12 -31.08
N ALA A 745 18.16 -8.19 -30.89
CA ALA A 745 17.26 -7.17 -31.40
C ALA A 745 17.59 -5.80 -30.82
N LYS A 746 17.88 -5.75 -29.51
CA LYS A 746 18.29 -4.54 -28.78
C LYS A 746 19.67 -4.06 -29.25
N VAL A 747 20.70 -4.91 -29.15
CA VAL A 747 22.10 -4.56 -29.45
C VAL A 747 22.33 -4.21 -30.92
N LEU A 748 21.63 -4.88 -31.84
CA LEU A 748 21.74 -4.61 -33.27
C LEU A 748 20.73 -3.56 -33.76
N LYS A 749 19.81 -3.11 -32.91
CA LYS A 749 18.71 -2.19 -33.25
C LYS A 749 17.93 -2.67 -34.48
N LYS A 750 17.58 -3.96 -34.50
CA LYS A 750 16.94 -4.65 -35.63
C LYS A 750 15.77 -5.49 -35.13
N LYS A 751 14.69 -5.55 -35.91
CA LYS A 751 13.58 -6.48 -35.65
C LYS A 751 14.04 -7.92 -35.88
N ILE A 752 13.96 -8.75 -34.85
CA ILE A 752 14.25 -10.19 -34.91
C ILE A 752 13.01 -10.95 -34.44
N ALA A 753 12.59 -11.94 -35.22
CA ALA A 753 11.46 -12.80 -34.86
C ALA A 753 11.80 -13.62 -33.61
N LYS A 754 10.88 -13.62 -32.63
CA LYS A 754 11.01 -14.37 -31.38
C LYS A 754 10.45 -15.78 -31.56
N SER A 755 11.29 -16.79 -31.34
CA SER A 755 10.95 -18.22 -31.41
C SER A 755 11.93 -19.03 -30.60
N ASP A 756 11.62 -20.28 -30.32
CA ASP A 756 12.57 -21.16 -29.62
C ASP A 756 13.60 -21.79 -30.58
N SER A 757 13.51 -21.52 -31.89
CA SER A 757 14.35 -22.12 -32.93
C SER A 757 15.48 -21.20 -33.40
N PHE A 758 16.69 -21.74 -33.47
CA PHE A 758 17.86 -21.03 -33.96
C PHE A 758 17.98 -21.22 -35.48
N SER A 759 17.68 -20.17 -36.24
CA SER A 759 17.65 -20.20 -37.71
C SER A 759 18.98 -19.80 -38.35
N SER A 760 19.14 -20.07 -39.66
CA SER A 760 20.28 -19.60 -40.44
C SER A 760 20.40 -18.08 -40.48
N SER A 761 19.27 -17.36 -40.45
CA SER A 761 19.29 -15.88 -40.33
C SER A 761 19.88 -15.46 -38.98
N LEU A 762 19.47 -16.12 -37.89
CA LEU A 762 19.99 -15.82 -36.55
C LEU A 762 21.50 -16.11 -36.46
N THR A 763 22.00 -17.13 -37.18
CA THR A 763 23.45 -17.38 -37.30
C THR A 763 24.19 -16.17 -37.86
N ASN A 764 23.64 -15.48 -38.85
CA ASN A 764 24.26 -14.29 -39.44
C ASN A 764 24.22 -13.09 -38.49
N ASP A 765 23.11 -12.90 -37.77
CA ASP A 765 22.99 -11.85 -36.75
C ASP A 765 24.01 -12.07 -35.60
N VAL A 766 24.19 -13.32 -35.14
CA VAL A 766 25.22 -13.69 -34.15
C VAL A 766 26.63 -13.43 -34.67
N LYS A 767 26.94 -13.78 -35.92
CA LYS A 767 28.27 -13.47 -36.50
C LYS A 767 28.53 -11.97 -36.52
N THR A 768 27.50 -11.17 -36.82
CA THR A 768 27.60 -9.70 -36.85
C THR A 768 27.92 -9.16 -35.46
N PHE A 769 27.19 -9.62 -34.43
CA PHE A 769 27.49 -9.25 -33.05
C PHE A 769 28.90 -9.70 -32.63
N GLN A 770 29.28 -10.96 -32.91
CA GLN A 770 30.60 -11.49 -32.54
C GLN A 770 31.74 -10.65 -33.13
N LYS A 771 31.63 -10.23 -34.40
CA LYS A 771 32.62 -9.32 -35.01
C LYS A 771 32.70 -7.99 -34.26
N ARG A 772 31.55 -7.38 -33.91
CA ARG A 772 31.50 -6.11 -33.15
C ARG A 772 32.09 -6.24 -31.75
N ALA A 773 31.90 -7.39 -31.11
CA ALA A 773 32.39 -7.67 -29.76
C ALA A 773 33.83 -8.21 -29.72
N GLY A 774 34.55 -8.27 -30.85
CA GLY A 774 35.91 -8.82 -30.92
C GLY A 774 36.00 -10.34 -30.70
N LEU A 775 34.89 -11.06 -30.83
CA LEU A 775 34.82 -12.52 -30.69
C LEU A 775 34.96 -13.22 -32.04
N LYS A 776 35.40 -14.49 -32.04
CA LYS A 776 35.42 -15.33 -33.25
C LYS A 776 34.00 -15.44 -33.83
N ALA A 777 33.82 -14.97 -35.07
CA ALA A 777 32.55 -14.94 -35.81
C ALA A 777 32.08 -16.34 -36.28
N SER A 778 31.84 -17.24 -35.32
CA SER A 778 31.43 -18.62 -35.55
C SER A 778 29.94 -18.76 -35.88
N GLY A 779 29.11 -17.77 -35.52
CA GLY A 779 27.65 -17.85 -35.60
C GLY A 779 27.03 -18.84 -34.61
N ARG A 780 27.82 -19.28 -33.62
CA ARG A 780 27.44 -20.19 -32.54
C ARG A 780 27.46 -19.41 -31.23
N VAL A 781 26.49 -19.68 -30.35
CA VAL A 781 26.43 -19.05 -29.03
C VAL A 781 26.80 -20.07 -27.97
N GLY A 782 28.04 -19.96 -27.49
CA GLY A 782 28.52 -20.63 -26.27
C GLY A 782 28.61 -19.64 -25.10
N PRO A 783 29.19 -20.04 -23.95
CA PRO A 783 29.20 -19.24 -22.72
C PRO A 783 29.78 -17.83 -22.88
N SER A 784 30.89 -17.67 -23.59
CA SER A 784 31.54 -16.37 -23.80
C SER A 784 30.70 -15.42 -24.66
N THR A 785 30.09 -15.92 -25.75
CA THR A 785 29.19 -15.13 -26.59
C THR A 785 27.91 -14.76 -25.85
N TRP A 786 27.37 -15.69 -25.04
CA TRP A 786 26.20 -15.42 -24.21
C TRP A 786 26.47 -14.29 -23.22
N ALA A 787 27.55 -14.39 -22.44
CA ALA A 787 27.91 -13.40 -21.43
C ALA A 787 28.11 -12.01 -22.06
N ALA A 788 28.87 -11.91 -23.15
CA ALA A 788 29.10 -10.66 -23.86
C ALA A 788 27.81 -10.06 -24.42
N LEU A 789 26.93 -10.88 -24.99
CA LEU A 789 25.67 -10.43 -25.58
C LEU A 789 24.69 -9.89 -24.52
N MET A 790 24.52 -10.61 -23.41
CA MET A 790 23.61 -10.21 -22.34
C MET A 790 24.09 -8.93 -21.65
N ALA A 791 25.40 -8.80 -21.42
CA ALA A 791 26.00 -7.58 -20.88
C ALA A 791 25.82 -6.39 -21.84
N ALA A 792 26.02 -6.58 -23.15
CA ALA A 792 25.81 -5.52 -24.14
C ALA A 792 24.35 -5.08 -24.21
N ALA A 793 23.40 -6.01 -24.11
CA ALA A 793 21.97 -5.69 -24.08
C ALA A 793 21.56 -4.93 -22.82
N ALA A 794 22.25 -5.15 -21.69
CA ALA A 794 22.01 -4.38 -20.46
C ALA A 794 22.38 -2.90 -20.58
N LEU A 795 23.34 -2.58 -21.46
CA LEU A 795 23.87 -1.22 -21.67
C LEU A 795 23.26 -0.50 -22.88
N SER A 796 22.47 -1.22 -23.69
CA SER A 796 21.82 -0.70 -24.91
C SER A 796 20.41 -0.24 -24.58
#